data_AF-A0A2P2FX59-F1
#
_entry.id   AF-A0A2P2FX59-F1
#
_cell.length_a   1.000
_cell.length_b   1.000
_cell.length_c   1.000
_cell.angle_alpha   90.00
_cell.angle_beta   90.00
_cell.angle_gamma   90.00
#
_symmetry.space_group_name_H-M   'P 1'
#
loop_
_entity.id
_entity.type
_entity.pdbx_description
1 polymer ?
#
loop_
_entity_poly.entity_id
_entity_poly.type
_entity_poly.pdbx_seq_one_letter_code
_entity_poly.pdbx_strand_id
1 'polypeptide(L)'
;MSGWSATAMPDALTVPYDLTTGLAAEPSEYQRARVVLAAFAVTLCRWTAATEAAISIAGRVIRIQVDDKARVEDFLGSVHPVGVAEDGPVDLVLASLHPDLRSGEARFVTEVPDAEHGFLADVATAVGELAFLDGSLEDVRCIAPERRRIVGALAGADLPPAGIETLFLEQVRLHPEQVAVRDAKAELTYGRLARAADRYAGVLRRNGVRPGDTVLVATKRSAGEIVALLAIVRAGAAYAGFDDDAPEARLARIIGKLAPAAAVVDAATAGHPVLRGLTRVDSWVPGEEADADPEPVPAHDDPQRTAYVAFTSGSTGEPKGVVVPHRAVTRLARTTELQPRPGDRVLRMAPLAFDASTYEIWVTLLNGATLEAFPGRLPTVRALEKFFTERKVSVAWLTASLFRLVANSRPQALAGLRRLLSGGEVVPHDAAARVLEAYPGLVLTNGYGPTENTTFTTTHTVRDSAEIDGPLPIGRPIAGTKVFVLDRNARLVPPGGVGELYAAGSGLADGYLDDETETKRRFGHFSPDVGERLYRTGDLVRLAPDGNVVFLGRADKQVKLDGHRIETEEIGTILAGHPGIRDAVIVVSRQEDHSPQLVAAIVVNPGEDTEPRTLRAYLSRQLPSYALPALWVVVDEIPLTRNGKVDEQALIANAR
;
A
#
# COMPACT_ATOMS: atom_id res chain seq x y z
N MET A 1 63.39 31.89 29.28
CA MET A 1 62.00 32.39 29.36
C MET A 1 61.16 31.46 28.49
N SER A 2 60.68 30.33 29.05
CA SER A 2 59.40 30.18 29.80
C SER A 2 58.20 30.38 28.86
N GLY A 3 57.20 29.51 28.73
CA GLY A 3 56.73 28.27 29.35
C GLY A 3 55.52 27.85 28.49
N TRP A 4 55.12 26.59 28.40
CA TRP A 4 54.13 26.00 29.30
C TRP A 4 54.27 24.46 29.22
N SER A 5 54.23 23.83 30.38
CA SER A 5 54.47 22.41 30.59
C SER A 5 53.23 21.57 30.31
N ALA A 6 53.46 20.30 29.97
CA ALA A 6 52.48 19.23 30.12
C ALA A 6 51.89 19.26 31.55
N THR A 7 50.57 19.21 31.67
CA THR A 7 49.92 18.91 32.94
C THR A 7 48.62 18.14 32.70
N ALA A 8 48.59 16.95 33.31
CA ALA A 8 47.44 16.18 33.78
C ALA A 8 46.32 15.83 32.77
N MET A 9 46.33 14.57 32.30
CA MET A 9 45.06 13.84 32.19
C MET A 9 44.46 13.69 33.59
N PRO A 10 43.14 13.80 33.78
CA PRO A 10 42.54 13.52 35.08
C PRO A 10 42.83 12.07 35.46
N ASP A 11 43.32 11.90 36.69
CA ASP A 11 43.63 10.61 37.31
C ASP A 11 42.47 9.62 37.12
N ALA A 12 42.83 8.37 36.84
CA ALA A 12 41.89 7.26 36.95
C ALA A 12 41.25 7.30 38.34
N LEU A 13 39.93 7.49 38.39
CA LEU A 13 39.18 7.50 39.63
C LEU A 13 39.30 6.10 40.28
N THR A 14 40.17 5.99 41.27
CA THR A 14 40.30 4.77 42.08
C THR A 14 39.49 4.99 43.35
N VAL A 15 38.31 4.40 43.43
CA VAL A 15 37.47 4.46 44.64
C VAL A 15 37.78 3.22 45.49
N PRO A 16 38.33 3.35 46.71
CA PRO A 16 38.55 2.22 47.60
C PRO A 16 37.20 1.67 48.07
N TYR A 17 37.01 0.36 47.95
CA TYR A 17 35.87 -0.35 48.49
C TYR A 17 36.26 -0.97 49.84
N ASP A 18 35.62 -0.52 50.92
CA ASP A 18 35.76 -1.09 52.27
C ASP A 18 34.64 -2.12 52.48
N LEU A 19 35.02 -3.38 52.71
CA LEU A 19 34.11 -4.52 52.87
C LEU A 19 33.31 -4.52 54.20
N THR A 20 33.43 -3.51 55.05
CA THR A 20 32.82 -3.51 56.38
C THR A 20 31.62 -2.58 56.57
N THR A 21 31.29 -1.72 55.60
CA THR A 21 30.08 -0.87 55.69
C THR A 21 29.23 -0.97 54.42
N GLY A 22 28.24 -1.86 54.47
CA GLY A 22 27.31 -2.12 53.38
C GLY A 22 26.39 -0.94 53.07
N LEU A 23 26.78 -0.10 52.11
CA LEU A 23 25.92 0.80 51.35
C LEU A 23 26.62 1.14 50.02
N ALA A 24 26.36 0.35 48.98
CA ALA A 24 26.79 0.66 47.62
C ALA A 24 25.60 1.20 46.83
N ALA A 25 25.77 2.41 46.27
CA ALA A 25 24.83 3.02 45.34
C ALA A 25 24.65 2.15 44.08
N GLU A 26 23.43 2.10 43.55
CA GLU A 26 23.11 1.37 42.32
C GLU A 26 24.00 1.82 41.14
N PRO A 27 24.44 0.91 40.27
CA PRO A 27 25.14 1.29 39.05
C PRO A 27 24.23 2.12 38.16
N SER A 28 24.68 3.31 37.77
CA SER A 28 23.93 4.17 36.82
C SER A 28 23.63 3.42 35.52
N GLU A 29 22.51 3.72 34.88
CA GLU A 29 22.13 3.17 33.56
C GLU A 29 23.26 3.27 32.53
N TYR A 30 24.06 4.33 32.62
CA TYR A 30 25.22 4.58 31.77
C TYR A 30 26.31 3.49 31.88
N GLN A 31 26.52 2.92 33.07
CA GLN A 31 27.50 1.85 33.28
C GLN A 31 26.97 0.50 32.76
N ARG A 32 25.67 0.25 32.89
CA ARG A 32 25.01 -0.94 32.32
C ARG A 32 25.03 -0.91 30.79
N ALA A 33 24.77 0.25 30.18
CA ALA A 33 24.82 0.45 28.73
C ALA A 33 26.23 0.23 28.14
N ARG A 34 27.30 0.66 28.83
CA ARG A 34 28.69 0.49 28.37
C ARG A 34 29.13 -0.98 28.28
N VAL A 35 28.68 -1.82 29.20
CA VAL A 35 29.03 -3.25 29.22
C VAL A 35 28.32 -3.99 28.08
N VAL A 36 27.05 -3.67 27.83
CA VAL A 36 26.26 -4.25 26.72
C VAL A 36 26.80 -3.80 25.35
N LEU A 37 27.16 -2.52 25.21
CA LEU A 37 27.73 -1.98 23.97
C LEU A 37 29.16 -2.47 23.67
N ALA A 38 29.97 -2.73 24.71
CA ALA A 38 31.28 -3.35 24.54
C ALA A 38 31.18 -4.82 24.11
N ALA A 39 30.25 -5.59 24.70
CA ALA A 39 29.96 -6.96 24.29
C ALA A 39 29.42 -7.03 22.85
N PHE A 40 28.58 -6.06 22.48
CA PHE A 40 28.07 -5.91 21.12
C PHE A 40 29.19 -5.61 20.10
N ALA A 41 30.08 -4.66 20.39
CA ALA A 41 31.17 -4.26 19.50
C ALA A 41 32.20 -5.39 19.27
N VAL A 42 32.57 -6.09 20.34
CA VAL A 42 33.51 -7.23 20.28
C VAL A 42 32.92 -8.39 19.47
N THR A 43 31.61 -8.62 19.59
CA THR A 43 30.89 -9.65 18.83
C THR A 43 30.75 -9.26 17.35
N LEU A 44 30.55 -7.98 17.05
CA LEU A 44 30.49 -7.45 15.69
C LEU A 44 31.85 -7.56 14.96
N CYS A 45 32.96 -7.25 15.64
CA CYS A 45 34.32 -7.43 15.10
C CYS A 45 34.65 -8.91 14.84
N ARG A 46 34.13 -9.84 15.65
CA ARG A 46 34.33 -11.29 15.49
C ARG A 46 33.77 -11.84 14.17
N TRP A 47 32.62 -11.35 13.72
CA TRP A 47 31.89 -11.91 12.58
C TRP A 47 32.05 -11.14 11.25
N THR A 48 32.45 -9.86 11.31
CA THR A 48 32.58 -9.00 10.11
C THR A 48 34.00 -8.90 9.55
N ALA A 49 34.99 -9.54 10.20
CA ALA A 49 36.42 -9.42 9.90
C ALA A 49 36.99 -7.98 9.98
N ALA A 50 36.25 -7.04 10.57
CA ALA A 50 36.69 -5.67 10.79
C ALA A 50 37.61 -5.56 12.01
N THR A 51 38.72 -4.86 11.88
CA THR A 51 39.71 -4.60 12.97
C THR A 51 39.39 -3.35 13.79
N GLU A 52 38.36 -2.59 13.38
CA GLU A 52 37.93 -1.36 14.04
C GLU A 52 36.40 -1.24 13.98
N ALA A 53 35.78 -0.84 15.09
CA ALA A 53 34.37 -0.48 15.18
C ALA A 53 34.20 0.87 15.87
N ALA A 54 33.19 1.64 15.46
CA ALA A 54 32.91 2.94 16.07
C ALA A 54 31.44 3.05 16.48
N ILE A 55 31.22 3.48 17.72
CA ILE A 55 29.89 3.70 18.30
C ILE A 55 29.84 5.15 18.79
N SER A 56 28.82 5.90 18.36
CA SER A 56 28.62 7.29 18.80
C SER A 56 27.51 7.37 19.82
N ILE A 57 27.78 8.00 20.98
CA ILE A 57 26.80 8.22 22.05
C ILE A 57 26.88 9.68 22.47
N ALA A 58 25.75 10.41 22.38
CA ALA A 58 25.65 11.82 22.76
C ALA A 58 26.79 12.69 22.18
N GLY A 59 27.09 12.51 20.88
CA GLY A 59 28.14 13.26 20.17
C GLY A 59 29.58 12.83 20.47
N ARG A 60 29.79 11.79 21.30
CA ARG A 60 31.11 11.22 21.57
C ARG A 60 31.29 9.93 20.78
N VAL A 61 32.32 9.89 19.94
CA VAL A 61 32.69 8.71 19.16
C VAL A 61 33.62 7.82 19.98
N ILE A 62 33.17 6.62 20.29
CA ILE A 62 33.98 5.56 20.88
C ILE A 62 34.51 4.71 19.73
N ARG A 63 35.82 4.78 19.48
CA ARG A 63 36.50 3.89 18.54
C ARG A 63 37.09 2.73 19.31
N ILE A 64 36.84 1.53 18.81
CA ILE A 64 37.30 0.28 19.40
C ILE A 64 38.17 -0.38 18.35
N GLN A 65 39.47 -0.44 18.62
CA GLN A 65 40.46 -1.09 17.78
C GLN A 65 40.82 -2.43 18.44
N VAL A 66 40.74 -3.51 17.68
CA VAL A 66 40.98 -4.87 18.19
C VAL A 66 42.34 -5.33 17.66
N ASP A 67 43.37 -5.18 18.48
CA ASP A 67 44.76 -5.37 18.06
C ASP A 67 45.23 -6.84 18.12
N ASP A 68 44.55 -7.72 18.87
CA ASP A 68 44.94 -9.14 18.99
C ASP A 68 43.72 -10.06 19.12
N LYS A 69 43.42 -10.75 18.01
CA LYS A 69 42.24 -11.61 17.84
C LYS A 69 42.28 -12.85 18.75
N ALA A 70 43.46 -13.36 19.10
CA ALA A 70 43.63 -14.59 19.87
C ALA A 70 43.24 -14.43 21.35
N ARG A 71 43.45 -13.24 21.93
CA ARG A 71 43.07 -12.93 23.31
C ARG A 71 41.56 -12.83 23.54
N VAL A 72 40.80 -12.47 22.51
CA VAL A 72 39.33 -12.40 22.56
C VAL A 72 38.71 -13.79 22.57
N GLU A 73 39.34 -14.76 21.89
CA GLU A 73 38.91 -16.16 21.90
C GLU A 73 39.18 -16.82 23.26
N ASP A 74 40.30 -16.48 23.93
CA ASP A 74 40.63 -16.93 25.29
C ASP A 74 39.67 -16.37 26.37
N PHE A 75 39.25 -15.11 26.23
CA PHE A 75 38.26 -14.47 27.11
C PHE A 75 36.87 -15.11 27.01
N LEU A 76 36.51 -15.62 25.83
CA LEU A 76 35.23 -16.31 25.60
C LEU A 76 35.30 -17.81 25.92
N GLY A 77 36.49 -18.42 25.79
CA GLY A 77 36.75 -19.82 26.17
C GLY A 77 36.82 -20.06 27.68
N SER A 78 37.07 -19.02 28.47
CA SER A 78 37.11 -19.08 29.95
C SER A 78 35.74 -18.96 30.63
N VAL A 79 34.65 -18.89 29.85
CA VAL A 79 33.28 -18.91 30.38
C VAL A 79 32.83 -20.37 30.54
N HIS A 80 33.21 -20.98 31.67
CA HIS A 80 32.70 -22.29 32.11
C HIS A 80 31.77 -22.14 33.33
N PRO A 81 30.76 -23.01 33.50
CA PRO A 81 29.91 -23.00 34.69
C PRO A 81 30.72 -23.51 35.88
N VAL A 82 31.06 -22.64 36.82
CA VAL A 82 31.75 -23.06 38.05
C VAL A 82 30.74 -23.19 39.18
N GLY A 83 30.49 -24.43 39.57
CA GLY A 83 30.30 -24.76 40.97
C GLY A 83 31.66 -24.99 41.61
N VAL A 84 31.91 -24.23 42.69
CA VAL A 84 32.93 -24.35 43.74
C VAL A 84 34.39 -24.15 43.33
N ALA A 85 34.95 -23.08 43.88
CA ALA A 85 36.33 -22.64 43.76
C ALA A 85 37.34 -23.62 44.37
N GLU A 86 38.58 -23.60 43.87
CA GLU A 86 39.76 -23.44 44.72
C GLU A 86 40.69 -22.40 44.04
N ASP A 87 40.81 -21.26 44.72
CA ASP A 87 41.79 -20.15 44.60
C ASP A 87 41.67 -19.07 43.50
N GLY A 88 40.80 -18.07 43.77
CA GLY A 88 40.88 -16.68 43.27
C GLY A 88 39.49 -16.02 43.07
N PRO A 89 39.20 -14.78 43.54
CA PRO A 89 37.82 -14.28 43.58
C PRO A 89 37.41 -13.63 42.25
N VAL A 90 36.18 -13.86 41.79
CA VAL A 90 35.10 -12.83 41.77
C VAL A 90 33.74 -13.52 41.73
N ASP A 91 32.91 -13.17 42.70
CA ASP A 91 31.47 -13.47 42.78
C ASP A 91 30.66 -12.63 41.79
N LEU A 92 29.66 -13.25 41.15
CA LEU A 92 28.36 -12.61 41.02
C LEU A 92 27.25 -13.65 40.82
N VAL A 93 26.47 -13.82 41.88
CA VAL A 93 25.20 -14.54 41.91
C VAL A 93 24.08 -13.53 41.65
N LEU A 94 23.28 -13.75 40.60
CA LEU A 94 21.96 -13.12 40.47
C LEU A 94 20.90 -14.18 40.77
N ALA A 95 20.58 -14.30 42.06
CA ALA A 95 19.37 -14.97 42.52
C ALA A 95 18.20 -13.96 42.47
N SER A 96 17.11 -14.38 41.83
CA SER A 96 15.85 -13.63 41.74
C SER A 96 15.09 -13.64 43.08
N LEU A 97 14.31 -12.57 43.34
CA LEU A 97 12.90 -12.54 43.83
C LEU A 97 12.62 -11.40 44.83
N HIS A 98 11.70 -10.48 44.48
CA HIS A 98 10.95 -9.63 45.43
C HIS A 98 9.44 -9.71 45.13
N PRO A 99 8.53 -9.63 46.14
CA PRO A 99 7.22 -10.32 46.10
C PRO A 99 6.02 -9.64 45.41
N ASP A 100 6.15 -8.56 44.65
CA ASP A 100 4.98 -7.83 44.10
C ASP A 100 4.88 -7.79 42.56
N LEU A 101 5.67 -8.59 41.83
CA LEU A 101 5.51 -8.74 40.38
C LEU A 101 4.91 -10.11 40.03
N ARG A 102 3.66 -10.08 39.56
CA ARG A 102 2.95 -11.23 39.00
C ARG A 102 3.58 -11.62 37.65
N SER A 103 4.16 -12.83 37.56
CA SER A 103 4.50 -13.67 36.38
C SER A 103 5.27 -13.02 35.20
N GLY A 104 6.39 -13.53 34.65
CA GLY A 104 7.23 -14.71 34.88
C GLY A 104 8.18 -14.96 33.67
N GLU A 105 9.40 -15.44 33.96
CA GLU A 105 10.44 -16.13 33.13
C GLU A 105 11.03 -15.51 31.83
N ALA A 106 12.38 -15.41 31.80
CA ALA A 106 13.20 -15.31 30.59
C ALA A 106 14.11 -16.53 30.48
N ARG A 107 14.10 -17.21 29.32
CA ARG A 107 14.96 -18.35 28.99
C ARG A 107 15.36 -18.29 27.50
N PHE A 108 16.66 -18.27 27.22
CA PHE A 108 17.24 -18.43 25.89
C PHE A 108 17.99 -19.76 25.82
N VAL A 109 17.67 -20.62 24.84
CA VAL A 109 18.41 -21.87 24.55
C VAL A 109 18.42 -22.16 23.03
N THR A 110 19.55 -21.77 22.39
CA THR A 110 20.46 -22.42 21.39
C THR A 110 19.95 -23.54 20.43
N GLU A 111 20.33 -23.64 19.14
CA GLU A 111 21.63 -24.17 18.61
C GLU A 111 22.06 -23.72 17.18
N VAL A 112 23.38 -23.63 17.00
CA VAL A 112 24.24 -23.73 15.77
C VAL A 112 23.66 -24.74 14.74
N PRO A 113 23.81 -24.72 13.38
CA PRO A 113 24.62 -23.94 12.40
C PRO A 113 23.80 -23.32 11.23
N ASP A 114 24.48 -22.72 10.24
CA ASP A 114 24.05 -22.13 8.94
C ASP A 114 23.01 -20.97 8.96
N ALA A 115 22.40 -20.67 10.10
CA ALA A 115 21.34 -19.67 10.30
C ALA A 115 21.85 -18.27 10.72
N GLU A 116 22.36 -17.48 9.77
CA GLU A 116 22.89 -16.11 9.99
C GLU A 116 21.85 -14.96 9.84
N HIS A 117 20.54 -15.20 10.07
CA HIS A 117 19.50 -14.14 9.97
C HIS A 117 18.80 -13.78 11.29
N GLY A 118 18.68 -14.71 12.24
CA GLY A 118 17.94 -14.49 13.50
C GLY A 118 18.66 -13.53 14.45
N PHE A 119 19.99 -13.64 14.55
CA PHE A 119 20.78 -12.85 15.50
C PHE A 119 20.71 -11.33 15.27
N LEU A 120 20.71 -10.88 14.01
CA LEU A 120 20.54 -9.46 13.69
C LEU A 120 19.12 -8.96 13.95
N ALA A 121 18.11 -9.82 13.85
CA ALA A 121 16.71 -9.49 14.14
C ALA A 121 16.47 -9.39 15.65
N ASP A 122 17.07 -10.27 16.45
CA ASP A 122 17.01 -10.21 17.91
C ASP A 122 17.76 -8.98 18.46
N VAL A 123 18.92 -8.67 17.87
CA VAL A 123 19.68 -7.44 18.16
C VAL A 123 18.92 -6.18 17.78
N ALA A 124 18.30 -6.14 16.59
CA ALA A 124 17.52 -4.98 16.13
C ALA A 124 16.23 -4.79 16.95
N THR A 125 15.61 -5.88 17.39
CA THR A 125 14.44 -5.87 18.28
C THR A 125 14.83 -5.36 19.67
N ALA A 126 15.93 -5.84 20.25
CA ALA A 126 16.44 -5.35 21.52
C ALA A 126 16.84 -3.86 21.47
N VAL A 127 17.45 -3.40 20.38
CA VAL A 127 17.76 -1.97 20.16
C VAL A 127 16.49 -1.14 19.96
N GLY A 128 15.48 -1.68 19.27
CA GLY A 128 14.18 -1.04 19.06
C GLY A 128 13.36 -0.91 20.35
N GLU A 129 13.41 -1.91 21.24
CA GLU A 129 12.77 -1.89 22.55
C GLU A 129 13.49 -0.91 23.51
N LEU A 130 14.82 -0.83 23.44
CA LEU A 130 15.61 0.15 24.20
C LEU A 130 15.33 1.60 23.75
N ALA A 131 15.05 1.84 22.47
CA ALA A 131 14.66 3.16 21.95
C ALA A 131 13.24 3.58 22.37
N PHE A 132 12.39 2.62 22.80
CA PHE A 132 11.03 2.86 23.28
C PHE A 132 10.98 3.24 24.78
N LEU A 133 12.07 3.03 25.52
CA LEU A 133 12.21 3.29 26.96
C LEU A 133 12.75 4.71 27.29
N ASP A 134 12.47 5.70 26.42
CA ASP A 134 12.69 7.15 26.67
C ASP A 134 14.15 7.66 26.70
N GLY A 135 15.08 6.99 26.00
CA GLY A 135 16.46 7.48 25.77
C GLY A 135 16.79 7.66 24.28
N SER A 136 17.22 8.85 23.84
CA SER A 136 17.54 9.13 22.44
C SER A 136 18.79 8.36 21.94
N LEU A 137 18.57 7.25 21.22
CA LEU A 137 19.58 6.61 20.36
C LEU A 137 19.48 7.24 18.96
N GLU A 138 20.17 8.36 18.74
CA GLU A 138 20.00 9.16 17.51
C GLU A 138 20.76 8.64 16.28
N ASP A 139 21.69 7.68 16.40
CA ASP A 139 22.44 7.18 15.24
C ASP A 139 23.02 5.78 15.50
N VAL A 140 22.29 4.73 15.13
CA VAL A 140 22.87 3.39 14.86
C VAL A 140 22.99 3.26 13.34
N ARG A 141 24.23 3.13 12.84
CA ARG A 141 24.51 3.07 11.39
C ARG A 141 25.15 1.73 11.02
N CYS A 142 24.51 0.99 10.12
CA CYS A 142 25.17 -0.09 9.37
C CYS A 142 25.85 0.51 8.14
N ILE A 143 27.19 0.59 8.15
CA ILE A 143 27.95 1.26 7.10
C ILE A 143 28.39 0.22 6.05
N ALA A 144 27.71 0.27 4.90
CA ALA A 144 28.15 -0.12 3.54
C ALA A 144 27.78 -1.51 2.91
N PRO A 145 27.80 -2.69 3.58
CA PRO A 145 27.32 -3.94 2.94
C PRO A 145 25.80 -4.15 3.00
N GLU A 146 25.18 -3.93 4.16
CA GLU A 146 23.73 -4.14 4.36
C GLU A 146 22.86 -3.18 3.56
N ARG A 147 23.31 -1.95 3.32
CA ARG A 147 22.58 -0.98 2.50
C ARG A 147 22.33 -1.50 1.07
N ARG A 148 23.32 -2.15 0.44
CA ARG A 148 23.15 -2.77 -0.88
C ARG A 148 22.20 -3.96 -0.85
N ARG A 149 22.25 -4.76 0.23
CA ARG A 149 21.34 -5.89 0.44
C ARG A 149 19.90 -5.44 0.63
N ILE A 150 19.65 -4.41 1.44
CA ILE A 150 18.33 -3.81 1.69
C ILE A 150 17.76 -3.21 0.39
N VAL A 151 18.55 -2.38 -0.31
CA VAL A 151 18.10 -1.77 -1.58
C VAL A 151 17.84 -2.83 -2.64
N GLY A 152 18.66 -3.89 -2.72
CA GLY A 152 18.44 -5.01 -3.64
C GLY A 152 17.19 -5.84 -3.31
N ALA A 153 16.91 -6.08 -2.02
CA ALA A 153 15.72 -6.81 -1.58
C ALA A 153 14.41 -6.03 -1.82
N LEU A 154 14.50 -4.70 -1.93
CA LEU A 154 13.38 -3.79 -2.13
C LEU A 154 13.23 -3.31 -3.59
N ALA A 155 13.88 -3.99 -4.54
CA ALA A 155 13.72 -3.75 -5.96
C ALA A 155 13.11 -4.98 -6.64
N GLY A 156 12.01 -4.78 -7.36
CA GLY A 156 11.52 -5.75 -8.32
C GLY A 156 12.43 -5.82 -9.54
N ALA A 157 12.30 -6.89 -10.33
CA ALA A 157 13.06 -7.04 -11.58
C ALA A 157 12.86 -5.85 -12.52
N ASP A 158 13.91 -5.39 -13.19
CA ASP A 158 13.81 -4.28 -14.14
C ASP A 158 12.91 -4.64 -15.34
N LEU A 159 12.10 -3.69 -15.78
CA LEU A 159 11.21 -3.84 -16.93
C LEU A 159 11.32 -2.62 -17.86
N PRO A 160 11.65 -2.81 -19.15
CA PRO A 160 11.69 -1.70 -20.10
C PRO A 160 10.27 -1.14 -20.33
N PRO A 161 10.10 0.19 -20.37
CA PRO A 161 8.80 0.81 -20.66
C PRO A 161 8.22 0.35 -22.00
N ALA A 162 6.91 0.16 -22.06
CA ALA A 162 6.18 -0.17 -23.29
C ALA A 162 4.81 0.53 -23.28
N GLY A 163 4.27 0.82 -24.48
CA GLY A 163 2.92 1.34 -24.63
C GLY A 163 1.88 0.21 -24.64
N ILE A 164 0.64 0.58 -24.28
CA ILE A 164 -0.48 -0.38 -24.19
C ILE A 164 -0.82 -0.94 -25.58
N GLU A 165 -0.76 -0.08 -26.60
CA GLU A 165 -1.17 -0.42 -27.95
C GLU A 165 -0.23 -1.48 -28.55
N THR A 166 1.08 -1.31 -28.40
CA THR A 166 2.06 -2.30 -28.87
C THR A 166 1.81 -3.67 -28.24
N LEU A 167 1.69 -3.75 -26.91
CA LEU A 167 1.48 -5.02 -26.23
C LEU A 167 0.13 -5.66 -26.59
N PHE A 168 -0.91 -4.85 -26.83
CA PHE A 168 -2.20 -5.37 -27.28
C PHE A 168 -2.09 -5.95 -28.70
N LEU A 169 -1.45 -5.24 -29.63
CA LEU A 169 -1.27 -5.70 -31.01
C LEU A 169 -0.34 -6.92 -31.11
N GLU A 170 0.54 -7.16 -30.15
CA GLU A 170 1.27 -8.42 -30.02
C GLU A 170 0.31 -9.58 -29.73
N GLN A 171 -0.62 -9.42 -28.78
CA GLN A 171 -1.63 -10.44 -28.49
C GLN A 171 -2.58 -10.67 -29.66
N VAL A 172 -2.94 -9.62 -30.41
CA VAL A 172 -3.74 -9.75 -31.64
C VAL A 172 -3.03 -10.60 -32.69
N ARG A 173 -1.71 -10.47 -32.82
CA ARG A 173 -0.90 -11.28 -33.74
C ARG A 173 -0.78 -12.73 -33.29
N LEU A 174 -0.62 -12.96 -31.99
CA LEU A 174 -0.46 -14.30 -31.41
C LEU A 174 -1.79 -15.08 -31.34
N HIS A 175 -2.89 -14.39 -31.04
CA HIS A 175 -4.17 -15.01 -30.70
C HIS A 175 -5.40 -14.36 -31.39
N PRO A 176 -5.39 -14.12 -32.72
CA PRO A 176 -6.42 -13.33 -33.41
C PRO A 176 -7.85 -13.87 -33.26
N GLU A 177 -7.98 -15.20 -33.20
CA GLU A 177 -9.27 -15.89 -33.10
C GLU A 177 -9.66 -16.26 -31.65
N GLN A 178 -8.82 -15.96 -30.68
CA GLN A 178 -9.17 -16.17 -29.27
C GLN A 178 -10.10 -15.05 -28.79
N VAL A 179 -11.09 -15.41 -27.97
CA VAL A 179 -12.01 -14.45 -27.34
C VAL A 179 -11.23 -13.51 -26.41
N ALA A 180 -11.32 -12.22 -26.65
CA ALA A 180 -10.70 -11.18 -25.81
C ALA A 180 -11.69 -10.64 -24.78
N VAL A 181 -12.95 -10.41 -25.17
CA VAL A 181 -14.00 -9.91 -24.27
C VAL A 181 -15.34 -10.53 -24.60
N ARG A 182 -16.11 -10.82 -23.56
CA ARG A 182 -17.47 -11.34 -23.64
C ARG A 182 -18.37 -10.65 -22.60
N ASP A 183 -19.56 -10.25 -23.02
CA ASP A 183 -20.63 -9.80 -22.15
C ASP A 183 -21.95 -10.56 -22.45
N ALA A 184 -23.10 -10.02 -22.07
CA ALA A 184 -24.39 -10.64 -22.35
C ALA A 184 -24.86 -10.51 -23.81
N LYS A 185 -24.32 -9.55 -24.57
CA LYS A 185 -24.75 -9.15 -25.92
C LYS A 185 -23.70 -9.46 -26.99
N ALA A 186 -22.43 -9.56 -26.63
CA ALA A 186 -21.31 -9.59 -27.56
C ALA A 186 -20.20 -10.54 -27.11
N GLU A 187 -19.51 -11.10 -28.10
CA GLU A 187 -18.28 -11.86 -27.94
C GLU A 187 -17.31 -11.41 -29.04
N LEU A 188 -16.21 -10.79 -28.64
CA LEU A 188 -15.20 -10.29 -29.57
C LEU A 188 -13.90 -11.07 -29.38
N THR A 189 -13.40 -11.63 -30.48
CA THR A 189 -12.02 -12.14 -30.55
C THR A 189 -11.04 -10.98 -30.56
N TYR A 190 -9.76 -11.23 -30.26
CA TYR A 190 -8.71 -10.21 -30.33
C TYR A 190 -8.67 -9.50 -31.69
N GLY A 191 -8.77 -10.25 -32.80
CA GLY A 191 -8.78 -9.67 -34.15
C GLY A 191 -10.02 -8.81 -34.41
N ARG A 192 -11.21 -9.23 -33.94
CA ARG A 192 -12.43 -8.43 -34.07
C ARG A 192 -12.41 -7.18 -33.18
N LEU A 193 -11.90 -7.31 -31.96
CA LEU A 193 -11.75 -6.23 -31.00
C LEU A 193 -10.80 -5.15 -31.53
N ALA A 194 -9.65 -5.54 -32.09
CA ALA A 194 -8.70 -4.61 -32.70
C ALA A 194 -9.32 -3.82 -33.85
N ARG A 195 -10.01 -4.49 -34.78
CA ARG A 195 -10.70 -3.83 -35.90
C ARG A 195 -11.81 -2.89 -35.43
N ALA A 196 -12.56 -3.28 -34.40
CA ALA A 196 -13.60 -2.43 -33.82
C ALA A 196 -12.98 -1.18 -33.16
N ALA A 197 -11.90 -1.34 -32.40
CA ALA A 197 -11.18 -0.24 -31.78
C ALA A 197 -10.57 0.72 -32.81
N ASP A 198 -9.95 0.20 -33.89
CA ASP A 198 -9.40 1.02 -34.97
C ASP A 198 -10.47 1.89 -35.66
N ARG A 199 -11.61 1.30 -36.00
CA ARG A 199 -12.74 2.07 -36.57
C ARG A 199 -13.28 3.11 -35.59
N TYR A 200 -13.44 2.72 -34.34
CA TYR A 200 -13.97 3.61 -33.32
C TYR A 200 -13.00 4.74 -32.97
N ALA A 201 -11.69 4.55 -33.09
CA ALA A 201 -10.69 5.62 -32.97
C ALA A 201 -10.88 6.69 -34.06
N GLY A 202 -11.24 6.29 -35.28
CA GLY A 202 -11.63 7.22 -36.35
C GLY A 202 -12.92 7.99 -36.02
N VAL A 203 -13.91 7.35 -35.40
CA VAL A 203 -15.13 8.02 -34.90
C VAL A 203 -14.78 9.08 -33.86
N LEU A 204 -13.94 8.75 -32.88
CA LEU A 204 -13.50 9.70 -31.86
C LEU A 204 -12.78 10.91 -32.48
N ARG A 205 -11.89 10.70 -33.46
CA ARG A 205 -11.19 11.78 -34.15
C ARG A 205 -12.12 12.71 -34.93
N ARG A 206 -13.11 12.16 -35.63
CA ARG A 206 -14.15 12.94 -36.33
C ARG A 206 -14.99 13.77 -35.36
N ASN A 207 -15.17 13.30 -34.13
CA ASN A 207 -15.83 14.02 -33.06
C ASN A 207 -14.89 14.94 -32.25
N GLY A 208 -13.69 15.24 -32.78
CA GLY A 208 -12.82 16.26 -32.21
C GLY A 208 -11.73 15.78 -31.26
N VAL A 209 -11.69 14.49 -30.90
CA VAL A 209 -10.62 13.96 -30.03
C VAL A 209 -9.26 14.04 -30.74
N ARG A 210 -8.24 14.51 -30.02
CA ARG A 210 -6.85 14.64 -30.47
C ARG A 210 -5.89 13.90 -29.53
N PRO A 211 -4.68 13.56 -30.00
CA PRO A 211 -3.66 13.00 -29.13
C PRO A 211 -3.35 13.95 -27.96
N GLY A 212 -3.36 13.46 -26.72
CA GLY A 212 -3.14 14.24 -25.50
C GLY A 212 -4.43 14.69 -24.80
N ASP A 213 -5.58 14.61 -25.47
CA ASP A 213 -6.86 14.92 -24.85
C ASP A 213 -7.26 13.84 -23.82
N THR A 214 -8.20 14.19 -22.95
CA THR A 214 -8.91 13.26 -22.09
C THR A 214 -10.32 12.97 -22.64
N VAL A 215 -10.73 11.71 -22.57
CA VAL A 215 -12.08 11.26 -22.96
C VAL A 215 -12.75 10.63 -21.75
N LEU A 216 -13.93 11.12 -21.39
CA LEU A 216 -14.74 10.55 -20.32
C LEU A 216 -15.46 9.30 -20.84
N VAL A 217 -15.31 8.17 -20.18
CA VAL A 217 -16.01 6.93 -20.53
C VAL A 217 -17.18 6.74 -19.56
N ALA A 218 -18.35 7.17 -20.01
CA ALA A 218 -19.62 7.06 -19.29
C ALA A 218 -20.45 5.95 -19.90
N THR A 219 -20.08 4.70 -19.65
CA THR A 219 -20.82 3.53 -20.14
C THR A 219 -20.96 2.49 -19.04
N LYS A 220 -21.91 1.58 -19.21
CA LYS A 220 -21.96 0.35 -18.42
C LYS A 220 -20.92 -0.65 -18.96
N ARG A 221 -20.43 -1.49 -18.05
CA ARG A 221 -19.54 -2.63 -18.37
C ARG A 221 -20.10 -3.43 -19.55
N SER A 222 -19.32 -3.48 -20.62
CA SER A 222 -19.70 -4.13 -21.88
C SER A 222 -18.49 -4.31 -22.79
N ALA A 223 -18.63 -5.06 -23.87
CA ALA A 223 -17.63 -5.09 -24.93
C ALA A 223 -17.42 -3.70 -25.57
N GLY A 224 -18.47 -2.87 -25.62
CA GLY A 224 -18.40 -1.48 -26.08
C GLY A 224 -17.50 -0.59 -25.20
N GLU A 225 -17.53 -0.78 -23.87
CA GLU A 225 -16.58 -0.14 -22.93
C GLU A 225 -15.14 -0.46 -23.34
N ILE A 226 -14.83 -1.73 -23.62
CA ILE A 226 -13.48 -2.17 -23.98
C ILE A 226 -13.05 -1.64 -25.36
N VAL A 227 -13.96 -1.63 -26.34
CA VAL A 227 -13.71 -1.01 -27.66
C VAL A 227 -13.38 0.47 -27.50
N ALA A 228 -14.13 1.20 -26.67
CA ALA A 228 -13.88 2.63 -26.42
C ALA A 228 -12.51 2.87 -25.79
N LEU A 229 -12.11 2.08 -24.78
CA LEU A 229 -10.81 2.22 -24.13
C LEU A 229 -9.65 2.01 -25.11
N LEU A 230 -9.70 0.95 -25.91
CA LEU A 230 -8.67 0.67 -26.92
C LEU A 230 -8.65 1.74 -28.02
N ALA A 231 -9.81 2.25 -28.44
CA ALA A 231 -9.92 3.31 -29.42
C ALA A 231 -9.35 4.66 -28.91
N ILE A 232 -9.56 4.97 -27.63
CA ILE A 232 -9.00 6.17 -26.98
C ILE A 232 -7.47 6.06 -26.95
N VAL A 233 -6.94 4.91 -26.53
CA VAL A 233 -5.48 4.62 -26.56
C VAL A 233 -4.94 4.76 -27.99
N ARG A 234 -5.59 4.13 -28.97
CA ARG A 234 -5.22 4.20 -30.40
C ARG A 234 -5.26 5.62 -30.94
N ALA A 235 -6.18 6.46 -30.48
CA ALA A 235 -6.26 7.87 -30.86
C ALA A 235 -5.14 8.72 -30.25
N GLY A 236 -4.39 8.19 -29.29
CA GLY A 236 -3.33 8.89 -28.54
C GLY A 236 -3.87 9.72 -27.38
N ALA A 237 -5.11 9.47 -26.94
CA ALA A 237 -5.79 10.18 -25.85
C ALA A 237 -5.79 9.33 -24.57
N ALA A 238 -6.07 9.97 -23.44
CA ALA A 238 -6.25 9.32 -22.15
C ALA A 238 -7.74 9.13 -21.84
N TYR A 239 -8.10 8.10 -21.07
CA TYR A 239 -9.48 7.92 -20.61
C TYR A 239 -9.65 8.28 -19.13
N ALA A 240 -10.86 8.63 -18.72
CA ALA A 240 -11.27 8.67 -17.32
C ALA A 240 -12.62 7.96 -17.16
N GLY A 241 -12.76 7.13 -16.12
CA GLY A 241 -14.00 6.41 -15.85
C GLY A 241 -15.05 7.33 -15.22
N PHE A 242 -16.30 7.21 -15.65
CA PHE A 242 -17.44 7.88 -15.05
C PHE A 242 -18.13 6.97 -14.03
N ASP A 243 -18.34 7.46 -12.81
CA ASP A 243 -19.12 6.77 -11.79
C ASP A 243 -20.53 7.35 -11.72
N ASP A 244 -21.48 6.71 -12.40
CA ASP A 244 -22.86 7.20 -12.47
C ASP A 244 -23.67 6.96 -11.18
N ASP A 245 -23.05 6.42 -10.12
CA ASP A 245 -23.59 6.41 -8.75
C ASP A 245 -23.11 7.61 -7.92
N ALA A 246 -22.08 8.32 -8.38
CA ALA A 246 -21.58 9.49 -7.67
C ALA A 246 -22.59 10.65 -7.75
N PRO A 247 -22.72 11.48 -6.70
CA PRO A 247 -23.62 12.61 -6.73
C PRO A 247 -23.28 13.59 -7.86
N GLU A 248 -24.31 14.21 -8.46
CA GLU A 248 -24.14 15.14 -9.58
C GLU A 248 -23.14 16.26 -9.28
N ALA A 249 -23.12 16.80 -8.06
CA ALA A 249 -22.18 17.84 -7.67
C ALA A 249 -20.72 17.35 -7.72
N ARG A 250 -20.46 16.12 -7.27
CA ARG A 250 -19.11 15.51 -7.35
C ARG A 250 -18.71 15.28 -8.80
N LEU A 251 -19.62 14.74 -9.60
CA LEU A 251 -19.39 14.51 -11.03
C LEU A 251 -19.12 15.81 -11.78
N ALA A 252 -19.86 16.88 -11.49
CA ALA A 252 -19.63 18.20 -12.07
C ALA A 252 -18.23 18.74 -11.72
N ARG A 253 -17.76 18.58 -10.48
CA ARG A 253 -16.39 18.96 -10.08
C ARG A 253 -15.33 18.14 -10.80
N ILE A 254 -15.52 16.82 -10.89
CA ILE A 254 -14.62 15.92 -11.64
C ILE A 254 -14.55 16.31 -13.11
N ILE A 255 -15.69 16.51 -13.77
CA ILE A 255 -15.76 16.90 -15.18
C ILE A 255 -15.15 18.29 -15.40
N GLY A 256 -15.43 19.24 -14.50
CA GLY A 256 -14.85 20.58 -14.56
C GLY A 256 -13.33 20.58 -14.47
N LYS A 257 -12.77 19.71 -13.61
CA LYS A 257 -11.31 19.54 -13.47
C LYS A 257 -10.68 18.73 -14.61
N LEU A 258 -11.38 17.69 -15.10
CA LEU A 258 -10.91 16.84 -16.19
C LEU A 258 -10.94 17.55 -17.55
N ALA A 259 -11.93 18.42 -17.75
CA ALA A 259 -12.22 19.12 -19.01
C ALA A 259 -12.16 18.20 -20.24
N PRO A 260 -12.95 17.10 -20.29
CA PRO A 260 -12.82 16.09 -21.33
C PRO A 260 -13.21 16.65 -22.71
N ALA A 261 -12.45 16.28 -23.74
CA ALA A 261 -12.74 16.66 -25.13
C ALA A 261 -14.05 16.02 -25.65
N ALA A 262 -14.36 14.82 -25.15
CA ALA A 262 -15.59 14.12 -25.45
C ALA A 262 -15.99 13.18 -24.30
N ALA A 263 -17.26 12.78 -24.29
CA ALA A 263 -17.79 11.71 -23.44
C ALA A 263 -18.33 10.58 -24.31
N VAL A 264 -17.80 9.37 -24.13
CA VAL A 264 -18.40 8.15 -24.70
C VAL A 264 -19.58 7.75 -23.83
N VAL A 265 -20.77 7.63 -24.42
CA VAL A 265 -22.02 7.37 -23.70
C VAL A 265 -22.76 6.16 -24.24
N ASP A 266 -23.48 5.45 -23.39
CA ASP A 266 -24.44 4.41 -23.80
C ASP A 266 -25.89 4.84 -23.50
N ALA A 267 -26.85 4.00 -23.87
CA ALA A 267 -28.27 4.29 -23.64
C ALA A 267 -28.63 4.53 -22.16
N ALA A 268 -27.88 3.96 -21.21
CA ALA A 268 -28.16 4.11 -19.78
C ALA A 268 -27.64 5.44 -19.22
N THR A 269 -26.62 6.02 -19.84
CA THR A 269 -25.85 7.17 -19.32
C THR A 269 -26.03 8.44 -20.16
N ALA A 270 -26.43 8.32 -21.43
CA ALA A 270 -26.59 9.45 -22.35
C ALA A 270 -27.50 10.57 -21.81
N GLY A 271 -28.49 10.22 -20.98
CA GLY A 271 -29.42 11.17 -20.36
C GLY A 271 -28.91 11.86 -19.09
N HIS A 272 -27.72 11.50 -18.58
CA HIS A 272 -27.23 11.99 -17.30
C HIS A 272 -27.02 13.52 -17.32
N PRO A 273 -27.60 14.29 -16.36
CA PRO A 273 -27.60 15.76 -16.41
C PRO A 273 -26.21 16.41 -16.50
N VAL A 274 -25.22 15.86 -15.77
CA VAL A 274 -23.84 16.41 -15.76
C VAL A 274 -23.08 16.23 -17.08
N LEU A 275 -23.59 15.42 -18.01
CA LEU A 275 -22.99 15.24 -19.34
C LEU A 275 -23.56 16.24 -20.36
N ARG A 276 -24.55 17.06 -19.98
CA ARG A 276 -25.11 18.10 -20.85
C ARG A 276 -24.04 19.15 -21.14
N GLY A 277 -23.84 19.43 -22.43
CA GLY A 277 -22.84 20.40 -22.90
C GLY A 277 -21.50 19.79 -23.30
N LEU A 278 -21.25 18.51 -23.02
CA LEU A 278 -20.11 17.79 -23.57
C LEU A 278 -20.40 17.29 -24.99
N THR A 279 -19.36 17.17 -25.81
CA THR A 279 -19.42 16.40 -27.06
C THR A 279 -19.64 14.93 -26.69
N ARG A 280 -20.83 14.39 -26.99
CA ARG A 280 -21.18 13.00 -26.71
C ARG A 280 -20.96 12.15 -27.94
N VAL A 281 -20.31 11.01 -27.76
CA VAL A 281 -20.09 10.00 -28.80
C VAL A 281 -20.76 8.71 -28.33
N ASP A 282 -21.66 8.16 -29.15
CA ASP A 282 -22.34 6.91 -28.79
C ASP A 282 -21.34 5.75 -28.73
N SER A 283 -21.44 4.94 -27.67
CA SER A 283 -20.64 3.74 -27.48
C SER A 283 -20.81 2.78 -28.64
N TRP A 284 -19.73 2.07 -28.97
CA TRP A 284 -19.79 1.00 -29.97
C TRP A 284 -20.84 -0.06 -29.59
N VAL A 285 -21.59 -0.53 -30.59
CA VAL A 285 -22.54 -1.64 -30.48
C VAL A 285 -22.25 -2.74 -31.52
N PRO A 286 -22.55 -4.01 -31.22
CA PRO A 286 -22.33 -5.11 -32.16
C PRO A 286 -23.13 -4.96 -33.45
N GLY A 287 -22.52 -5.30 -34.60
CA GLY A 287 -23.19 -5.30 -35.91
C GLY A 287 -23.23 -3.95 -36.62
N GLU A 288 -22.75 -2.87 -36.00
CA GLU A 288 -22.50 -1.58 -36.68
C GLU A 288 -21.12 -1.54 -37.37
N GLU A 289 -20.62 -2.68 -37.83
CA GLU A 289 -19.46 -2.71 -38.70
C GLU A 289 -19.86 -2.23 -40.10
N ALA A 290 -19.72 -0.94 -40.38
CA ALA A 290 -19.74 -0.48 -41.77
C ALA A 290 -18.57 -1.12 -42.55
N ASP A 291 -18.81 -1.55 -43.79
CA ASP A 291 -17.82 -2.12 -44.73
C ASP A 291 -16.70 -1.15 -45.14
N ALA A 292 -16.72 0.09 -44.66
CA ALA A 292 -15.69 1.07 -44.97
C ALA A 292 -14.42 0.80 -44.14
N ASP A 293 -13.28 0.71 -44.83
CA ASP A 293 -11.98 0.62 -44.18
C ASP A 293 -11.79 1.81 -43.21
N PRO A 294 -11.27 1.58 -41.99
CA PRO A 294 -10.99 2.65 -41.07
C PRO A 294 -10.00 3.64 -41.70
N GLU A 295 -10.29 4.94 -41.55
CA GLU A 295 -9.30 5.97 -41.85
C GLU A 295 -8.05 5.71 -40.98
N PRO A 296 -6.84 5.61 -41.56
CA PRO A 296 -5.65 5.25 -40.81
C PRO A 296 -5.38 6.24 -39.67
N VAL A 297 -5.40 5.74 -38.44
CA VAL A 297 -4.96 6.50 -37.26
C VAL A 297 -3.47 6.26 -37.07
N PRO A 298 -2.62 7.31 -37.06
CA PRO A 298 -1.19 7.14 -36.76
C PRO A 298 -1.02 6.51 -35.37
N ALA A 299 -0.08 5.58 -35.22
CA ALA A 299 0.20 4.96 -33.93
C ALA A 299 0.74 5.99 -32.92
N HIS A 300 0.30 5.90 -31.66
CA HIS A 300 0.73 6.78 -30.56
C HIS A 300 1.16 5.94 -29.36
N ASP A 301 2.27 5.22 -29.48
CA ASP A 301 2.70 4.23 -28.48
C ASP A 301 3.80 4.72 -27.52
N ASP A 302 3.95 6.03 -27.32
CA ASP A 302 4.91 6.56 -26.36
C ASP A 302 4.56 6.12 -24.93
N PRO A 303 5.41 5.30 -24.25
CA PRO A 303 5.13 4.79 -22.91
C PRO A 303 5.00 5.88 -21.84
N GLN A 304 5.50 7.10 -22.10
CA GLN A 304 5.43 8.23 -21.16
C GLN A 304 4.14 9.01 -21.25
N ARG A 305 3.30 8.79 -22.27
CA ARG A 305 2.02 9.49 -22.38
C ARG A 305 1.03 8.99 -21.34
N THR A 306 0.11 9.85 -20.94
CA THR A 306 -1.01 9.52 -20.06
C THR A 306 -1.91 8.47 -20.73
N ALA A 307 -2.13 7.35 -20.05
CA ALA A 307 -3.09 6.33 -20.45
C ALA A 307 -4.47 6.61 -19.86
N TYR A 308 -4.52 7.00 -18.58
CA TYR A 308 -5.77 7.32 -17.90
C TYR A 308 -5.60 8.30 -16.75
N VAL A 309 -6.73 8.88 -16.33
CA VAL A 309 -6.84 9.67 -15.11
C VAL A 309 -7.87 9.03 -14.18
N ALA A 310 -7.47 8.72 -12.95
CA ALA A 310 -8.37 8.20 -11.92
C ALA A 310 -8.56 9.24 -10.81
N PHE A 311 -9.80 9.54 -10.45
CA PHE A 311 -10.10 10.50 -9.40
C PHE A 311 -10.21 9.81 -8.04
N THR A 312 -9.49 10.33 -7.05
CA THR A 312 -9.55 9.89 -5.66
C THR A 312 -10.08 11.01 -4.75
N SER A 313 -10.49 10.63 -3.55
CA SER A 313 -10.80 11.56 -2.45
C SER A 313 -9.59 12.41 -2.10
N GLY A 314 -9.80 13.70 -1.80
CA GLY A 314 -8.72 14.65 -1.55
C GLY A 314 -8.78 15.27 -0.17
N SER A 315 -7.63 15.40 0.50
CA SER A 315 -7.51 15.98 1.85
C SER A 315 -8.09 17.40 2.00
N THR A 316 -8.22 18.17 0.91
CA THR A 316 -8.80 19.51 0.89
C THR A 316 -10.32 19.52 0.69
N GLY A 317 -10.95 18.35 0.59
CA GLY A 317 -12.38 18.23 0.25
C GLY A 317 -12.68 18.10 -1.24
N GLU A 318 -11.67 18.27 -2.10
CA GLU A 318 -11.82 18.27 -3.56
C GLU A 318 -11.23 17.01 -4.21
N PRO A 319 -11.91 16.37 -5.18
CA PRO A 319 -11.38 15.22 -5.90
C PRO A 319 -10.04 15.50 -6.58
N LYS A 320 -9.08 14.57 -6.44
CA LYS A 320 -7.75 14.67 -7.05
C LYS A 320 -7.62 13.67 -8.19
N GLY A 321 -7.34 14.16 -9.41
CA GLY A 321 -7.10 13.30 -10.57
C GLY A 321 -5.66 12.80 -10.58
N VAL A 322 -5.43 11.50 -10.45
CA VAL A 322 -4.11 10.87 -10.57
C VAL A 322 -3.83 10.59 -12.03
N VAL A 323 -2.74 11.16 -12.57
CA VAL A 323 -2.36 11.07 -13.99
C VAL A 323 -1.44 9.87 -14.21
N VAL A 324 -1.93 8.82 -14.87
CA VAL A 324 -1.22 7.54 -14.97
C VAL A 324 -0.74 7.28 -16.39
N PRO A 325 0.57 7.09 -16.62
CA PRO A 325 1.12 6.86 -17.95
C PRO A 325 1.04 5.40 -18.40
N HIS A 326 1.17 5.17 -19.70
CA HIS A 326 1.15 3.83 -20.31
C HIS A 326 2.16 2.87 -19.68
N ARG A 327 3.40 3.31 -19.43
CA ARG A 327 4.46 2.51 -18.81
C ARG A 327 4.05 1.90 -17.46
N ALA A 328 3.19 2.60 -16.70
CA ALA A 328 2.78 2.17 -15.38
C ALA A 328 1.75 1.04 -15.44
N VAL A 329 0.85 1.12 -16.43
CA VAL A 329 -0.12 0.06 -16.77
C VAL A 329 0.59 -1.16 -17.33
N THR A 330 1.50 -0.98 -18.29
CA THR A 330 2.19 -2.10 -18.93
C THR A 330 3.16 -2.81 -17.98
N ARG A 331 3.75 -2.11 -17.01
CA ARG A 331 4.47 -2.72 -15.89
C ARG A 331 3.59 -3.70 -15.11
N LEU A 332 2.36 -3.29 -14.76
CA LEU A 332 1.40 -4.17 -14.07
C LEU A 332 1.12 -5.43 -14.90
N ALA A 333 0.86 -5.26 -16.20
CA ALA A 333 0.57 -6.36 -17.12
C ALA A 333 1.76 -7.30 -17.37
N ARG A 334 2.99 -6.86 -17.12
CA ARG A 334 4.22 -7.63 -17.33
C ARG A 334 4.80 -8.24 -16.06
N THR A 335 4.07 -8.15 -14.95
CA THR A 335 4.43 -8.78 -13.67
C THR A 335 3.92 -10.23 -13.63
N THR A 336 4.82 -11.20 -13.65
CA THR A 336 4.53 -12.65 -13.75
C THR A 336 3.51 -13.16 -12.72
N GLU A 337 3.59 -12.68 -11.48
CA GLU A 337 2.70 -13.08 -10.38
C GLU A 337 1.25 -12.62 -10.60
N LEU A 338 1.05 -11.63 -11.46
CA LEU A 338 -0.24 -11.02 -11.77
C LEU A 338 -0.84 -11.55 -13.07
N GLN A 339 -0.01 -12.03 -13.99
CA GLN A 339 -0.41 -12.43 -15.35
C GLN A 339 -1.38 -13.63 -15.36
N PRO A 340 -2.56 -13.49 -15.99
CA PRO A 340 -3.31 -14.65 -16.44
C PRO A 340 -2.56 -15.34 -17.59
N ARG A 341 -2.92 -16.58 -17.87
CA ARG A 341 -2.40 -17.37 -18.98
C ARG A 341 -3.34 -17.25 -20.18
N PRO A 342 -2.87 -17.42 -21.41
CA PRO A 342 -3.77 -17.65 -22.54
C PRO A 342 -4.76 -18.79 -22.23
N GLY A 343 -6.04 -18.54 -22.47
CA GLY A 343 -7.15 -19.44 -22.12
C GLY A 343 -7.78 -19.21 -20.74
N ASP A 344 -7.16 -18.43 -19.85
CA ASP A 344 -7.81 -18.00 -18.61
C ASP A 344 -8.99 -17.07 -18.90
N ARG A 345 -9.98 -17.10 -18.00
CA ARG A 345 -11.16 -16.24 -18.02
C ARG A 345 -11.14 -15.37 -16.78
N VAL A 346 -10.96 -14.08 -16.99
CA VAL A 346 -10.77 -13.08 -15.93
C VAL A 346 -12.08 -12.33 -15.72
N LEU A 347 -12.48 -12.20 -14.45
CA LEU A 347 -13.61 -11.37 -14.07
C LEU A 347 -13.36 -9.89 -14.43
N ARG A 348 -14.28 -9.29 -15.18
CA ARG A 348 -14.38 -7.83 -15.35
C ARG A 348 -15.57 -7.32 -14.53
N MET A 349 -15.30 -6.69 -13.40
CA MET A 349 -16.32 -6.24 -12.45
C MET A 349 -16.07 -4.86 -11.85
N ALA A 350 -14.83 -4.50 -11.52
CA ALA A 350 -14.52 -3.24 -10.85
C ALA A 350 -15.10 -2.02 -11.60
N PRO A 351 -15.63 -0.99 -10.95
CA PRO A 351 -16.04 0.20 -11.69
C PRO A 351 -14.84 0.86 -12.38
N LEU A 352 -15.02 1.38 -13.60
CA LEU A 352 -13.92 1.95 -14.40
C LEU A 352 -13.28 3.19 -13.75
N ALA A 353 -14.02 3.86 -12.86
CA ALA A 353 -13.51 4.99 -12.08
C ALA A 353 -12.47 4.58 -11.01
N PHE A 354 -12.34 3.28 -10.70
CA PHE A 354 -11.36 2.75 -9.76
C PHE A 354 -10.24 2.02 -10.49
N ASP A 355 -9.01 2.23 -10.03
CA ASP A 355 -7.79 1.67 -10.61
C ASP A 355 -7.71 0.13 -10.56
N ALA A 356 -8.52 -0.55 -9.73
CA ALA A 356 -8.69 -2.01 -9.76
C ALA A 356 -9.13 -2.51 -11.14
N SER A 357 -9.90 -1.72 -11.90
CA SER A 357 -10.28 -2.07 -13.27
C SER A 357 -9.09 -2.16 -14.21
N THR A 358 -7.97 -1.50 -13.92
CA THR A 358 -6.78 -1.55 -14.76
C THR A 358 -6.10 -2.91 -14.70
N TYR A 359 -6.14 -3.59 -13.55
CA TYR A 359 -5.74 -4.99 -13.46
C TYR A 359 -6.66 -5.84 -14.32
N GLU A 360 -7.97 -5.77 -14.06
CA GLU A 360 -8.94 -6.62 -14.75
C GLU A 360 -8.83 -6.46 -16.27
N ILE A 361 -8.77 -5.22 -16.77
CA ILE A 361 -8.78 -4.93 -18.20
C ILE A 361 -7.40 -5.19 -18.83
N TRP A 362 -6.39 -4.44 -18.40
CA TRP A 362 -5.12 -4.39 -19.13
C TRP A 362 -4.26 -5.62 -18.86
N VAL A 363 -4.21 -6.13 -17.63
CA VAL A 363 -3.44 -7.35 -17.36
C VAL A 363 -4.05 -8.54 -18.11
N THR A 364 -5.37 -8.59 -18.30
CA THR A 364 -6.03 -9.62 -19.11
C THR A 364 -5.72 -9.47 -20.60
N LEU A 365 -6.03 -8.31 -21.17
CA LEU A 365 -5.94 -8.10 -22.61
C LEU A 365 -4.49 -8.18 -23.11
N LEU A 366 -3.53 -7.71 -22.33
CA LEU A 366 -2.11 -7.71 -22.71
C LEU A 366 -1.41 -9.06 -22.50
N ASN A 367 -2.10 -10.08 -21.98
CA ASN A 367 -1.58 -11.45 -21.78
C ASN A 367 -2.40 -12.54 -22.48
N GLY A 368 -3.22 -12.17 -23.47
CA GLY A 368 -3.94 -13.14 -24.29
C GLY A 368 -5.08 -13.86 -23.56
N ALA A 369 -5.62 -13.32 -22.46
CA ALA A 369 -6.71 -13.93 -21.70
C ALA A 369 -8.08 -13.33 -22.07
N THR A 370 -9.17 -13.95 -21.61
CA THR A 370 -10.54 -13.51 -21.90
C THR A 370 -11.12 -12.70 -20.75
N LEU A 371 -11.66 -11.51 -21.03
CA LEU A 371 -12.49 -10.73 -20.12
C LEU A 371 -13.94 -11.23 -20.12
N GLU A 372 -14.42 -11.70 -18.98
CA GLU A 372 -15.84 -12.01 -18.75
C GLU A 372 -16.49 -10.85 -18.00
N ALA A 373 -17.23 -10.00 -18.71
CA ALA A 373 -17.88 -8.81 -18.17
C ALA A 373 -19.09 -9.20 -17.31
N PHE A 374 -18.98 -8.95 -16.00
CA PHE A 374 -20.07 -9.19 -15.07
C PHE A 374 -21.21 -8.19 -15.29
N PRO A 375 -22.47 -8.65 -15.41
CA PRO A 375 -23.62 -7.76 -15.63
C PRO A 375 -24.05 -7.05 -14.34
N GLY A 376 -24.44 -5.78 -14.43
CA GLY A 376 -24.96 -5.02 -13.29
C GLY A 376 -23.88 -4.25 -12.53
N ARG A 377 -24.18 -3.81 -11.31
CA ARG A 377 -23.34 -2.92 -10.48
C ARG A 377 -22.62 -3.67 -9.36
N LEU A 378 -23.29 -3.83 -8.22
CA LEU A 378 -22.76 -4.58 -7.07
C LEU A 378 -23.29 -6.00 -7.10
N PRO A 379 -22.41 -7.02 -7.09
CA PRO A 379 -22.91 -8.37 -7.09
C PRO A 379 -23.37 -8.77 -5.70
N THR A 380 -24.42 -9.58 -5.63
CA THR A 380 -24.59 -10.45 -4.46
C THR A 380 -23.59 -11.60 -4.56
N VAL A 381 -23.19 -12.18 -3.43
CA VAL A 381 -22.31 -13.37 -3.42
C VAL A 381 -22.89 -14.51 -4.27
N ARG A 382 -24.21 -14.69 -4.23
CA ARG A 382 -24.91 -15.69 -5.06
C ARG A 382 -24.81 -15.38 -6.56
N ALA A 383 -24.88 -14.11 -6.94
CA ALA A 383 -24.70 -13.70 -8.33
C ALA A 383 -23.25 -13.93 -8.80
N LEU A 384 -22.24 -13.71 -7.94
CA LEU A 384 -20.85 -14.05 -8.25
C LEU A 384 -20.66 -15.54 -8.46
N GLU A 385 -21.15 -16.38 -7.54
CA GLU A 385 -21.07 -17.84 -7.65
C GLU A 385 -21.66 -18.35 -8.97
N LYS A 386 -22.88 -17.88 -9.30
CA LYS A 386 -23.55 -18.22 -10.54
C LYS A 386 -22.73 -17.79 -11.74
N PHE A 387 -22.24 -16.55 -11.75
CA PHE A 387 -21.43 -16.02 -12.84
C PHE A 387 -20.10 -16.78 -13.02
N PHE A 388 -19.39 -17.07 -11.93
CA PHE A 388 -18.12 -17.79 -11.96
C PHE A 388 -18.31 -19.18 -12.55
N THR A 389 -19.40 -19.86 -12.20
CA THR A 389 -19.74 -21.19 -12.71
C THR A 389 -20.15 -21.14 -14.18
N GLU A 390 -21.08 -20.25 -14.55
CA GLU A 390 -21.60 -20.15 -15.93
C GLU A 390 -20.53 -19.68 -16.93
N ARG A 391 -19.71 -18.72 -16.53
CA ARG A 391 -18.63 -18.17 -17.37
C ARG A 391 -17.31 -18.90 -17.21
N LYS A 392 -17.22 -19.88 -16.30
CA LYS A 392 -16.00 -20.62 -15.99
C LYS A 392 -14.83 -19.68 -15.66
N VAL A 393 -15.09 -18.66 -14.85
CA VAL A 393 -14.06 -17.70 -14.42
C VAL A 393 -12.95 -18.48 -13.72
N SER A 394 -11.71 -18.27 -14.15
CA SER A 394 -10.52 -18.93 -13.59
C SER A 394 -9.61 -17.96 -12.82
N VAL A 395 -9.76 -16.65 -13.06
CA VAL A 395 -9.01 -15.60 -12.35
C VAL A 395 -9.98 -14.50 -11.91
N ALA A 396 -9.90 -14.10 -10.64
CA ALA A 396 -10.68 -12.99 -10.12
C ALA A 396 -9.85 -12.07 -9.25
N TRP A 397 -10.18 -10.79 -9.26
CA TRP A 397 -9.78 -9.81 -8.25
C TRP A 397 -11.00 -9.52 -7.38
N LEU A 398 -10.86 -9.59 -6.06
CA LEU A 398 -11.86 -9.11 -5.11
C LEU A 398 -11.23 -8.10 -4.15
N THR A 399 -12.00 -7.13 -3.65
CA THR A 399 -11.55 -6.36 -2.48
C THR A 399 -11.47 -7.29 -1.26
N ALA A 400 -10.64 -6.99 -0.28
CA ALA A 400 -10.50 -7.81 0.93
C ALA A 400 -11.86 -8.01 1.65
N SER A 401 -12.70 -6.97 1.72
CA SER A 401 -14.06 -7.08 2.27
C SER A 401 -14.98 -7.98 1.45
N LEU A 402 -14.95 -7.89 0.12
CA LEU A 402 -15.76 -8.77 -0.74
C LEU A 402 -15.25 -10.23 -0.66
N PHE A 403 -13.93 -10.42 -0.65
CA PHE A 403 -13.31 -11.73 -0.42
C PHE A 403 -13.78 -12.34 0.90
N ARG A 404 -13.70 -11.59 2.01
CA ARG A 404 -14.19 -12.02 3.33
C ARG A 404 -15.65 -12.45 3.28
N LEU A 405 -16.49 -11.65 2.63
CA LEU A 405 -17.92 -11.93 2.50
C LEU A 405 -18.16 -13.23 1.72
N VAL A 406 -17.47 -13.43 0.59
CA VAL A 406 -17.57 -14.67 -0.20
C VAL A 406 -17.07 -15.87 0.60
N ALA A 407 -15.89 -15.77 1.21
CA ALA A 407 -15.27 -16.83 2.00
C ALA A 407 -16.16 -17.31 3.16
N ASN A 408 -16.83 -16.39 3.85
CA ASN A 408 -17.66 -16.73 5.00
C ASN A 408 -19.06 -17.21 4.62
N SER A 409 -19.64 -16.68 3.55
CA SER A 409 -21.04 -16.97 3.21
C SER A 409 -21.23 -18.05 2.15
N ARG A 410 -20.35 -18.10 1.13
CA ARG A 410 -20.43 -19.02 -0.02
C ARG A 410 -19.04 -19.34 -0.58
N PRO A 411 -18.14 -19.98 0.20
CA PRO A 411 -16.78 -20.28 -0.24
C PRO A 411 -16.73 -21.10 -1.53
N GLN A 412 -17.75 -21.94 -1.80
CA GLN A 412 -17.86 -22.73 -3.03
C GLN A 412 -17.93 -21.92 -4.31
N ALA A 413 -18.22 -20.62 -4.23
CA ALA A 413 -18.08 -19.70 -5.37
C ALA A 413 -16.64 -19.69 -5.91
N LEU A 414 -15.64 -19.98 -5.08
CA LEU A 414 -14.22 -19.90 -5.42
C LEU A 414 -13.66 -21.21 -6.02
N ALA A 415 -14.43 -22.31 -6.01
CA ALA A 415 -13.93 -23.65 -6.36
C ALA A 415 -13.40 -23.80 -7.80
N GLY A 416 -13.84 -22.95 -8.73
CA GLY A 416 -13.38 -22.95 -10.12
C GLY A 416 -12.19 -22.03 -10.40
N LEU A 417 -11.76 -21.23 -9.41
CA LEU A 417 -10.67 -20.28 -9.57
C LEU A 417 -9.32 -21.00 -9.50
N ARG A 418 -8.45 -20.69 -10.45
CA ARG A 418 -7.03 -21.03 -10.41
C ARG A 418 -6.24 -19.97 -9.64
N ARG A 419 -6.64 -18.70 -9.76
CA ARG A 419 -6.01 -17.58 -9.07
C ARG A 419 -7.05 -16.61 -8.54
N LEU A 420 -6.84 -16.18 -7.30
CA LEU A 420 -7.62 -15.11 -6.66
C LEU A 420 -6.66 -14.03 -6.19
N LEU A 421 -6.92 -12.79 -6.59
CA LEU A 421 -6.25 -11.63 -6.04
C LEU A 421 -7.18 -10.96 -5.04
N SER A 422 -6.62 -10.52 -3.92
CA SER A 422 -7.34 -9.80 -2.89
C SER A 422 -6.52 -8.63 -2.38
N GLY A 423 -7.17 -7.51 -2.09
CA GLY A 423 -6.46 -6.29 -1.67
C GLY A 423 -7.38 -5.10 -1.46
N GLY A 424 -6.78 -3.92 -1.41
CA GLY A 424 -7.49 -2.67 -1.10
C GLY A 424 -7.74 -2.45 0.39
N GLU A 425 -7.71 -3.49 1.22
CA GLU A 425 -7.68 -3.43 2.69
C GLU A 425 -6.80 -4.59 3.21
N VAL A 426 -6.65 -4.71 4.52
CA VAL A 426 -5.95 -5.87 5.12
C VAL A 426 -6.76 -7.13 4.81
N VAL A 427 -6.14 -8.07 4.09
CA VAL A 427 -6.75 -9.35 3.76
C VAL A 427 -6.84 -10.22 5.03
N PRO A 428 -8.03 -10.74 5.38
CA PRO A 428 -8.20 -11.60 6.56
C PRO A 428 -7.46 -12.93 6.36
N HIS A 429 -6.38 -13.12 7.11
CA HIS A 429 -5.51 -14.29 7.02
C HIS A 429 -6.22 -15.59 7.41
N ASP A 430 -7.14 -15.54 8.37
CA ASP A 430 -7.98 -16.67 8.80
C ASP A 430 -8.89 -17.15 7.66
N ALA A 431 -9.51 -16.22 6.93
CA ALA A 431 -10.34 -16.54 5.78
C ALA A 431 -9.49 -17.05 4.60
N ALA A 432 -8.29 -16.48 4.41
CA ALA A 432 -7.33 -16.97 3.43
C ALA A 432 -6.92 -18.43 3.69
N ALA A 433 -6.57 -18.77 4.93
CA ALA A 433 -6.21 -20.12 5.32
C ALA A 433 -7.35 -21.12 5.07
N ARG A 434 -8.58 -20.81 5.55
CA ARG A 434 -9.77 -21.65 5.31
C ARG A 434 -10.05 -21.87 3.83
N VAL A 435 -9.91 -20.83 3.00
CA VAL A 435 -10.18 -20.92 1.56
C VAL A 435 -9.13 -21.78 0.86
N LEU A 436 -7.85 -21.65 1.19
CA LEU A 436 -6.77 -22.45 0.60
C LEU A 436 -6.84 -23.92 1.04
N GLU A 437 -7.23 -24.18 2.30
CA GLU A 437 -7.49 -25.54 2.79
C GLU A 437 -8.66 -26.20 2.04
N ALA A 438 -9.75 -25.45 1.80
CA ALA A 438 -10.93 -25.95 1.10
C ALA A 438 -10.72 -26.15 -0.41
N TYR A 439 -9.82 -25.38 -1.04
CA TYR A 439 -9.56 -25.42 -2.48
C TYR A 439 -8.06 -25.61 -2.80
N PRO A 440 -7.52 -26.83 -2.58
CA PRO A 440 -6.13 -27.14 -2.92
C PRO A 440 -5.88 -26.90 -4.41
N GLY A 441 -4.95 -25.99 -4.74
CA GLY A 441 -4.62 -25.59 -6.11
C GLY A 441 -5.06 -24.17 -6.47
N LEU A 442 -5.90 -23.51 -5.66
CA LEU A 442 -6.12 -22.08 -5.74
C LEU A 442 -4.84 -21.34 -5.30
N VAL A 443 -4.40 -20.37 -6.09
CA VAL A 443 -3.32 -19.46 -5.70
C VAL A 443 -3.92 -18.13 -5.25
N LEU A 444 -3.69 -17.75 -3.99
CA LEU A 444 -4.14 -16.47 -3.44
C LEU A 444 -3.00 -15.46 -3.47
N THR A 445 -3.23 -14.28 -4.05
CA THR A 445 -2.26 -13.18 -4.04
C THR A 445 -2.86 -11.98 -3.28
N ASN A 446 -2.25 -11.63 -2.15
CA ASN A 446 -2.49 -10.36 -1.47
C ASN A 446 -1.78 -9.25 -2.26
N GLY A 447 -2.54 -8.30 -2.78
CA GLY A 447 -2.02 -7.19 -3.56
C GLY A 447 -2.18 -5.85 -2.84
N TYR A 448 -1.10 -5.10 -2.76
CA TYR A 448 -1.07 -3.78 -2.13
C TYR A 448 -0.59 -2.72 -3.11
N GLY A 449 -1.29 -1.60 -3.17
CA GLY A 449 -0.82 -0.40 -3.85
C GLY A 449 -1.78 0.78 -3.66
N PRO A 450 -1.26 2.01 -3.67
CA PRO A 450 -2.04 3.21 -3.89
C PRO A 450 -2.20 3.47 -5.39
N THR A 451 -3.21 4.26 -5.76
CA THR A 451 -3.48 4.66 -7.15
C THR A 451 -2.30 5.39 -7.79
N GLU A 452 -1.55 6.15 -7.00
CA GLU A 452 -0.36 6.90 -7.40
C GLU A 452 0.83 6.02 -7.83
N ASN A 453 0.78 4.71 -7.56
CA ASN A 453 1.74 3.75 -8.09
C ASN A 453 1.06 2.63 -8.90
N THR A 454 -0.11 2.94 -9.47
CA THR A 454 -0.86 2.11 -10.41
C THR A 454 -1.19 0.74 -9.86
N THR A 455 -2.22 0.70 -9.01
CA THR A 455 -2.93 -0.52 -8.58
C THR A 455 -2.15 -1.41 -7.61
N PHE A 456 -1.02 -2.00 -8.04
CA PHE A 456 -0.15 -2.81 -7.19
C PHE A 456 1.29 -2.31 -7.19
N THR A 457 1.80 -2.12 -5.99
CA THR A 457 3.18 -1.78 -5.64
C THR A 457 3.93 -3.02 -5.17
N THR A 458 3.31 -3.78 -4.26
CA THR A 458 3.85 -5.02 -3.71
C THR A 458 2.80 -6.12 -3.74
N THR A 459 3.25 -7.38 -3.76
CA THR A 459 2.37 -8.55 -3.69
C THR A 459 2.97 -9.63 -2.80
N HIS A 460 2.10 -10.36 -2.10
CA HIS A 460 2.44 -11.59 -1.39
C HIS A 460 1.56 -12.73 -1.92
N THR A 461 2.16 -13.82 -2.39
CA THR A 461 1.43 -14.95 -2.98
C THR A 461 1.55 -16.17 -2.09
N VAL A 462 0.40 -16.76 -1.75
CA VAL A 462 0.23 -17.93 -0.90
C VAL A 462 -0.37 -19.06 -1.75
N ARG A 463 0.20 -20.26 -1.66
CA ARG A 463 -0.27 -21.44 -2.42
C ARG A 463 -0.83 -22.53 -1.51
N ASP A 464 -0.36 -22.59 -0.28
CA ASP A 464 -0.78 -23.55 0.73
C ASP A 464 -1.22 -22.83 2.01
N SER A 465 -2.27 -23.32 2.66
CA SER A 465 -2.73 -22.80 3.96
C SER A 465 -1.64 -22.86 5.04
N ALA A 466 -0.71 -23.82 4.96
CA ALA A 466 0.41 -23.97 5.88
C ALA A 466 1.45 -22.84 5.78
N GLU A 467 1.43 -22.04 4.70
CA GLU A 467 2.23 -20.82 4.57
C GLU A 467 1.65 -19.65 5.40
N ILE A 468 0.49 -19.81 6.02
CA ILE A 468 -0.20 -18.76 6.81
C ILE A 468 -0.12 -19.11 8.30
N ASP A 469 0.75 -18.41 9.02
CA ASP A 469 0.93 -18.49 10.47
C ASP A 469 0.49 -17.21 11.22
N GLY A 470 -0.04 -16.23 10.49
CA GLY A 470 -0.48 -14.95 11.03
C GLY A 470 -0.95 -13.96 9.96
N PRO A 471 -1.02 -12.66 10.30
CA PRO A 471 -1.40 -11.60 9.36
C PRO A 471 -0.54 -11.63 8.09
N LEU A 472 -1.18 -11.58 6.92
CA LEU A 472 -0.48 -11.62 5.64
C LEU A 472 0.35 -10.34 5.44
N PRO A 473 1.64 -10.43 5.08
CA PRO A 473 2.40 -9.26 4.65
C PRO A 473 1.84 -8.72 3.33
N ILE A 474 2.15 -7.45 3.03
CA ILE A 474 1.89 -6.87 1.71
C ILE A 474 2.94 -7.30 0.67
N GLY A 475 3.98 -8.00 1.14
CA GLY A 475 4.89 -8.79 0.31
C GLY A 475 6.04 -7.99 -0.28
N ARG A 476 6.50 -8.40 -1.46
CA ARG A 476 7.66 -7.81 -2.13
C ARG A 476 7.25 -6.90 -3.29
N PRO A 477 8.09 -5.92 -3.68
CA PRO A 477 7.82 -5.07 -4.83
C PRO A 477 7.63 -5.88 -6.11
N ILE A 478 6.64 -5.48 -6.90
CA ILE A 478 6.44 -6.12 -8.21
C ILE A 478 7.46 -5.60 -9.23
N ALA A 479 7.62 -6.29 -10.35
CA ALA A 479 8.57 -5.93 -11.39
C ALA A 479 8.42 -4.46 -11.84
N GLY A 480 9.54 -3.81 -12.14
CA GLY A 480 9.64 -2.38 -12.47
C GLY A 480 9.29 -1.43 -11.32
N THR A 481 9.25 -1.93 -10.08
CA THR A 481 8.91 -1.17 -8.87
C THR A 481 10.02 -1.29 -7.85
N LYS A 482 10.33 -0.19 -7.17
CA LYS A 482 11.17 -0.19 -5.98
C LYS A 482 10.37 0.37 -4.83
N VAL A 483 10.64 -0.10 -3.62
CA VAL A 483 10.09 0.51 -2.41
C VAL A 483 11.19 0.84 -1.44
N PHE A 484 10.92 1.79 -0.55
CA PHE A 484 11.85 2.17 0.50
C PHE A 484 11.08 2.38 1.78
N VAL A 485 11.63 1.92 2.89
CA VAL A 485 11.07 2.18 4.22
C VAL A 485 11.95 3.24 4.86
N LEU A 486 11.39 4.43 5.07
CA LEU A 486 12.14 5.60 5.51
C LEU A 486 11.66 6.10 6.87
N ASP A 487 12.59 6.62 7.67
CA ASP A 487 12.28 7.31 8.91
C ASP A 487 11.79 8.76 8.67
N ARG A 488 11.51 9.49 9.76
CA ARG A 488 11.08 10.91 9.72
C ARG A 488 12.09 11.86 9.08
N ASN A 489 13.35 11.44 8.96
CA ASN A 489 14.45 12.20 8.36
C ASN A 489 14.74 11.76 6.92
N ALA A 490 13.85 10.96 6.30
CA ALA A 490 14.00 10.39 4.96
C ALA A 490 15.21 9.46 4.78
N ARG A 491 15.64 8.80 5.87
CA ARG A 491 16.75 7.83 5.87
C ARG A 491 16.21 6.41 5.87
N LEU A 492 16.93 5.49 5.23
CA LEU A 492 16.54 4.07 5.21
C LEU A 492 16.54 3.49 6.63
N VAL A 493 15.47 2.75 6.97
CA VAL A 493 15.44 1.95 8.19
C VAL A 493 16.10 0.58 7.97
N PRO A 494 16.75 -0.02 8.97
CA PRO A 494 17.27 -1.38 8.88
C PRO A 494 16.12 -2.42 8.83
N PRO A 495 16.38 -3.68 8.42
CA PRO A 495 15.42 -4.77 8.54
C PRO A 495 14.89 -4.88 9.98
N GLY A 496 13.59 -5.12 10.12
CA GLY A 496 12.88 -5.10 11.40
C GLY A 496 12.44 -3.70 11.86
N GLY A 497 13.04 -2.64 11.33
CA GLY A 497 12.68 -1.25 11.64
C GLY A 497 11.31 -0.85 11.08
N VAL A 498 10.61 0.00 11.83
CA VAL A 498 9.34 0.62 11.41
C VAL A 498 9.61 1.96 10.75
N GLY A 499 8.99 2.20 9.61
CA GLY A 499 9.05 3.49 8.91
C GLY A 499 7.89 3.69 7.95
N GLU A 500 7.92 4.80 7.24
CA GLU A 500 6.94 5.09 6.21
C GLU A 500 7.37 4.49 4.86
N LEU A 501 6.41 3.93 4.13
CA LEU A 501 6.65 3.33 2.82
C LEU A 501 6.68 4.39 1.72
N TYR A 502 7.72 4.31 0.89
CA TYR A 502 7.88 5.10 -0.33
C TYR A 502 7.96 4.16 -1.52
N ALA A 503 7.38 4.57 -2.65
CA ALA A 503 7.41 3.83 -3.91
C ALA A 503 8.21 4.58 -4.98
N ALA A 504 8.85 3.83 -5.87
CA ALA A 504 9.59 4.35 -7.02
C ALA A 504 9.50 3.38 -8.21
N GLY A 505 10.00 3.83 -9.36
CA GLY A 505 10.05 3.05 -10.60
C GLY A 505 8.90 3.31 -11.56
N SER A 506 8.74 2.41 -12.53
CA SER A 506 7.86 2.58 -13.69
C SER A 506 6.38 2.62 -13.35
N GLY A 507 5.97 2.23 -12.14
CA GLY A 507 4.58 2.24 -11.68
C GLY A 507 4.06 3.60 -11.26
N LEU A 508 4.97 4.56 -11.02
CA LEU A 508 4.60 5.88 -10.54
C LEU A 508 3.77 6.65 -11.57
N ALA A 509 2.65 7.20 -11.09
CA ALA A 509 1.89 8.24 -11.76
C ALA A 509 2.77 9.47 -12.00
N ASP A 510 2.40 10.28 -12.99
CA ASP A 510 3.13 11.51 -13.28
C ASP A 510 2.84 12.60 -12.25
N GLY A 511 1.71 12.52 -11.56
CA GLY A 511 1.33 13.43 -10.47
C GLY A 511 -0.19 13.55 -10.34
N TYR A 512 -0.62 14.67 -9.78
CA TYR A 512 -2.03 15.06 -9.70
C TYR A 512 -2.34 16.12 -10.77
N LEU A 513 -3.46 15.93 -11.46
CA LEU A 513 -3.96 16.80 -12.53
C LEU A 513 -4.14 18.23 -12.00
N ASP A 514 -3.48 19.18 -12.65
CA ASP A 514 -3.47 20.62 -12.34
C ASP A 514 -3.20 20.95 -10.87
N ASP A 515 -2.40 20.13 -10.18
CA ASP A 515 -2.01 20.33 -8.77
C ASP A 515 -0.52 20.04 -8.55
N GLU A 516 0.32 20.97 -9.02
CA GLU A 516 1.77 20.87 -8.86
C GLU A 516 2.21 20.89 -7.39
N THR A 517 1.49 21.60 -6.53
CA THR A 517 1.83 21.73 -5.11
C THR A 517 1.70 20.39 -4.42
N GLU A 518 0.56 19.71 -4.58
CA GLU A 518 0.36 18.38 -4.02
C GLU A 518 1.27 17.35 -4.71
N THR A 519 1.50 17.50 -6.02
CA THR A 519 2.43 16.63 -6.77
C THR A 519 3.84 16.72 -6.19
N LYS A 520 4.37 17.93 -5.96
CA LYS A 520 5.68 18.11 -5.32
C LYS A 520 5.67 17.58 -3.88
N ARG A 521 4.59 17.80 -3.14
CA ARG A 521 4.45 17.33 -1.76
C ARG A 521 4.49 15.80 -1.66
N ARG A 522 3.86 15.07 -2.59
CA ARG A 522 3.75 13.60 -2.52
C ARG A 522 4.78 12.85 -3.35
N PHE A 523 5.21 13.41 -4.49
CA PHE A 523 6.13 12.78 -5.44
C PHE A 523 7.51 13.46 -5.53
N GLY A 524 7.72 14.56 -4.82
CA GLY A 524 8.96 15.34 -4.86
C GLY A 524 9.98 14.95 -3.78
N HIS A 525 9.80 13.80 -3.13
CA HIS A 525 10.70 13.35 -2.09
C HIS A 525 12.02 12.85 -2.67
N PHE A 526 13.12 13.30 -2.07
CA PHE A 526 14.47 12.84 -2.35
C PHE A 526 15.05 12.30 -1.04
N SER A 527 15.62 11.09 -1.09
CA SER A 527 16.41 10.56 0.01
C SER A 527 17.89 10.69 -0.35
N PRO A 528 18.78 11.10 0.58
CA PRO A 528 20.22 11.06 0.34
C PRO A 528 20.72 9.68 -0.08
N ASP A 529 19.95 8.64 0.26
CA ASP A 529 20.26 7.27 -0.04
C ASP A 529 19.71 6.76 -1.38
N VAL A 530 18.85 7.53 -2.07
CA VAL A 530 18.08 7.10 -3.24
C VAL A 530 18.07 8.17 -4.34
N GLY A 531 18.61 7.84 -5.51
CA GLY A 531 18.71 8.75 -6.66
C GLY A 531 17.50 8.76 -7.61
N GLU A 532 16.30 8.48 -7.10
CA GLU A 532 15.07 8.36 -7.90
C GLU A 532 13.93 9.22 -7.35
N ARG A 533 12.93 9.51 -8.20
CA ARG A 533 11.69 10.15 -7.79
C ARG A 533 10.90 9.22 -6.86
N LEU A 534 10.53 9.70 -5.68
CA LEU A 534 9.81 8.91 -4.68
C LEU A 534 8.37 9.41 -4.47
N TYR A 535 7.42 8.49 -4.43
CA TYR A 535 6.07 8.73 -3.94
C TYR A 535 5.95 8.33 -2.47
N ARG A 536 5.52 9.27 -1.63
CA ARG A 536 5.26 9.08 -0.20
C ARG A 536 3.84 8.56 0.03
N THR A 537 3.73 7.28 0.43
CA THR A 537 2.43 6.60 0.50
C THR A 537 1.57 7.05 1.69
N GLY A 538 2.18 7.49 2.80
CA GLY A 538 1.48 7.69 4.07
C GLY A 538 1.28 6.41 4.89
N ASP A 539 1.76 5.26 4.41
CA ASP A 539 1.58 3.96 5.06
C ASP A 539 2.79 3.60 5.93
N LEU A 540 2.53 3.16 7.16
CA LEU A 540 3.54 2.66 8.09
C LEU A 540 3.75 1.17 7.88
N VAL A 541 5.01 0.77 7.75
CA VAL A 541 5.39 -0.61 7.44
C VAL A 541 6.65 -1.01 8.20
N ARG A 542 6.90 -2.33 8.21
CA ARG A 542 8.14 -2.94 8.65
C ARG A 542 8.67 -3.88 7.57
N LEU A 543 9.98 -3.88 7.35
CA LEU A 543 10.63 -4.88 6.50
C LEU A 543 10.94 -6.12 7.32
N ALA A 544 10.32 -7.26 6.99
CA ALA A 544 10.61 -8.53 7.63
C ALA A 544 11.98 -9.10 7.17
N PRO A 545 12.63 -9.97 7.97
CA PRO A 545 13.93 -10.55 7.62
C PRO A 545 13.94 -11.34 6.31
N ASP A 546 12.79 -11.92 5.93
CA ASP A 546 12.58 -12.62 4.67
C ASP A 546 12.39 -11.65 3.47
N GLY A 547 12.49 -10.34 3.68
CA GLY A 547 12.33 -9.31 2.65
C GLY A 547 10.88 -8.96 2.32
N ASN A 548 9.88 -9.55 2.98
CA ASN A 548 8.49 -9.13 2.85
C ASN A 548 8.25 -7.80 3.60
N VAL A 549 7.42 -6.94 3.03
CA VAL A 549 6.95 -5.72 3.69
C VAL A 549 5.67 -6.06 4.46
N VAL A 550 5.64 -5.74 5.76
CA VAL A 550 4.51 -5.93 6.66
C VAL A 550 3.83 -4.59 6.88
N PHE A 551 2.54 -4.51 6.58
CA PHE A 551 1.74 -3.31 6.80
C PHE A 551 1.33 -3.18 8.27
N LEU A 552 1.51 -1.99 8.85
CA LEU A 552 1.20 -1.71 10.26
C LEU A 552 0.08 -0.70 10.44
N GLY A 553 -0.17 0.16 9.43
CA GLY A 553 -1.22 1.16 9.50
C GLY A 553 -0.92 2.39 8.65
N ARG A 554 -1.59 3.50 8.97
CA ARG A 554 -1.41 4.81 8.34
C ARG A 554 -0.68 5.75 9.29
N ALA A 555 0.20 6.59 8.74
CA ALA A 555 0.78 7.72 9.46
C ALA A 555 -0.19 8.92 9.52
N ASP A 556 -1.17 8.99 8.61
CA ASP A 556 -2.19 10.03 8.54
C ASP A 556 -3.61 9.50 8.81
N LYS A 557 -4.62 10.37 8.66
CA LYS A 557 -6.05 10.07 8.96
C LYS A 557 -6.82 9.43 7.81
N GLN A 558 -6.15 9.06 6.72
CA GLN A 558 -6.80 8.42 5.58
C GLN A 558 -7.22 7.00 5.97
N VAL A 559 -8.37 6.54 5.48
CA VAL A 559 -8.87 5.19 5.75
C VAL A 559 -9.26 4.46 4.46
N LYS A 560 -9.15 3.14 4.46
CA LYS A 560 -9.67 2.27 3.40
C LYS A 560 -10.84 1.48 3.95
N LEU A 561 -12.03 1.65 3.35
CA LEU A 561 -13.27 0.97 3.75
C LEU A 561 -13.94 0.38 2.51
N ASP A 562 -14.25 -0.92 2.55
CA ASP A 562 -14.82 -1.68 1.43
C ASP A 562 -14.01 -1.53 0.12
N GLY A 563 -12.69 -1.38 0.25
CA GLY A 563 -11.76 -1.11 -0.86
C GLY A 563 -11.73 0.34 -1.36
N HIS A 564 -12.49 1.25 -0.77
CA HIS A 564 -12.52 2.68 -1.14
C HIS A 564 -11.56 3.49 -0.29
N ARG A 565 -10.77 4.37 -0.92
CA ARG A 565 -9.93 5.36 -0.24
C ARG A 565 -10.77 6.56 0.16
N ILE A 566 -10.87 6.78 1.47
CA ILE A 566 -11.68 7.85 2.05
C ILE A 566 -10.76 8.77 2.87
N GLU A 567 -10.81 10.06 2.56
CA GLU A 567 -10.18 11.11 3.34
C GLU A 567 -11.20 11.62 4.37
N THR A 568 -10.99 11.31 5.65
CA THR A 568 -11.90 11.71 6.74
C THR A 568 -12.06 13.25 6.83
N GLU A 569 -11.02 13.98 6.44
CA GLU A 569 -10.99 15.44 6.35
C GLU A 569 -11.90 16.00 5.24
N GLU A 570 -12.08 15.30 4.11
CA GLU A 570 -13.02 15.73 3.04
C GLU A 570 -14.44 15.77 3.58
N ILE A 571 -14.83 14.74 4.32
CA ILE A 571 -16.15 14.64 4.93
C ILE A 571 -16.32 15.69 6.05
N GLY A 572 -15.32 15.84 6.92
CA GLY A 572 -15.32 16.84 7.98
C GLY A 572 -15.43 18.27 7.45
N THR A 573 -14.70 18.59 6.38
CA THR A 573 -14.75 19.91 5.71
C THR A 573 -16.13 20.19 5.11
N ILE A 574 -16.73 19.21 4.43
CA ILE A 574 -18.07 19.37 3.86
C ILE A 574 -19.12 19.59 4.97
N LEU A 575 -19.03 18.83 6.07
CA LEU A 575 -19.90 18.99 7.24
C LEU A 575 -19.73 20.36 7.90
N ALA A 576 -18.49 20.82 8.09
CA ALA A 576 -18.20 22.14 8.64
C ALA A 576 -18.72 23.29 7.75
N GLY A 577 -18.94 23.04 6.46
CA GLY A 577 -19.61 23.98 5.54
C GLY A 577 -21.13 24.06 5.72
N HIS A 578 -21.76 23.21 6.53
CA HIS A 578 -23.20 23.27 6.80
C HIS A 578 -23.52 24.37 7.83
N PRO A 579 -24.50 25.27 7.60
CA PRO A 579 -24.78 26.41 8.49
C PRO A 579 -25.09 26.05 9.95
N GLY A 580 -25.69 24.88 10.18
CA GLY A 580 -26.02 24.39 11.52
C GLY A 580 -24.85 23.71 12.27
N ILE A 581 -23.70 23.52 11.64
CA ILE A 581 -22.56 22.78 12.21
C ILE A 581 -21.44 23.77 12.56
N ARG A 582 -20.97 23.71 13.80
CA ARG A 582 -19.82 24.49 14.27
C ARG A 582 -18.51 23.77 13.98
N ASP A 583 -18.43 22.50 14.37
CA ASP A 583 -17.25 21.65 14.22
C ASP A 583 -17.66 20.23 13.80
N ALA A 584 -16.83 19.57 13.00
CA ALA A 584 -17.04 18.18 12.63
C ALA A 584 -15.71 17.43 12.55
N VAL A 585 -15.67 16.24 13.15
CA VAL A 585 -14.55 15.30 13.04
C VAL A 585 -15.08 13.93 12.66
N ILE A 586 -14.43 13.29 11.68
CA ILE A 586 -14.75 11.93 11.27
C ILE A 586 -13.70 10.98 11.83
N VAL A 587 -14.16 9.95 12.53
CA VAL A 587 -13.34 8.86 13.07
C VAL A 587 -13.85 7.52 12.56
N VAL A 588 -13.09 6.44 12.77
CA VAL A 588 -13.47 5.10 12.31
C VAL A 588 -13.62 4.15 13.49
N SER A 589 -14.83 3.66 13.68
CA SER A 589 -15.13 2.58 14.62
C SER A 589 -14.68 1.24 14.02
N ARG A 590 -13.87 0.49 14.78
CA ARG A 590 -13.40 -0.86 14.44
C ARG A 590 -13.78 -1.80 15.58
N GLN A 591 -15.04 -2.24 15.59
CA GLN A 591 -15.49 -3.27 16.53
C GLN A 591 -15.15 -4.66 15.97
N GLU A 592 -14.74 -5.60 16.82
CA GLU A 592 -14.25 -6.92 16.38
C GLU A 592 -15.26 -7.71 15.52
N ASP A 593 -16.56 -7.56 15.79
CA ASP A 593 -17.64 -8.31 15.11
C ASP A 593 -18.27 -7.58 13.92
N HIS A 594 -17.82 -6.36 13.62
CA HIS A 594 -18.43 -5.52 12.58
C HIS A 594 -17.39 -5.02 11.57
N SER A 595 -17.83 -4.81 10.32
CA SER A 595 -17.01 -4.11 9.35
C SER A 595 -16.71 -2.70 9.88
N PRO A 596 -15.50 -2.15 9.69
CA PRO A 596 -15.20 -0.80 10.14
C PRO A 596 -16.18 0.23 9.57
N GLN A 597 -16.59 1.20 10.39
CA GLN A 597 -17.62 2.18 10.06
C GLN A 597 -17.16 3.61 10.33
N LEU A 598 -17.53 4.53 9.45
CA LEU A 598 -17.35 5.97 9.65
C LEU A 598 -18.31 6.48 10.74
N VAL A 599 -17.74 7.19 11.71
CA VAL A 599 -18.47 7.90 12.78
C VAL A 599 -18.29 9.40 12.57
N ALA A 600 -19.40 10.14 12.49
CA ALA A 600 -19.36 11.59 12.47
C ALA A 600 -19.61 12.16 13.88
N ALA A 601 -18.57 12.80 14.43
CA ALA A 601 -18.68 13.61 15.63
C ALA A 601 -18.92 15.06 15.24
N ILE A 602 -20.04 15.62 15.70
CA ILE A 602 -20.48 16.96 15.31
C ILE A 602 -20.76 17.82 16.54
N VAL A 603 -20.43 19.11 16.41
CA VAL A 603 -20.89 20.16 17.30
C VAL A 603 -21.89 21.04 16.55
N VAL A 604 -23.07 21.21 17.13
CA VAL A 604 -24.18 21.94 16.51
C VAL A 604 -24.18 23.39 17.00
N ASN A 605 -24.51 24.35 16.12
CA ASN A 605 -24.66 25.74 16.54
C ASN A 605 -25.85 25.90 17.52
N PRO A 606 -25.75 26.78 18.54
CA PRO A 606 -26.83 26.96 19.51
C PRO A 606 -28.15 27.35 18.83
N GLY A 607 -29.22 26.60 19.13
CA GLY A 607 -30.56 26.86 18.58
C GLY A 607 -30.84 26.21 17.21
N GLU A 608 -29.86 25.55 16.61
CA GLU A 608 -30.04 24.73 15.41
C GLU A 608 -30.32 23.28 15.81
N ASP A 609 -31.24 22.62 15.10
CA ASP A 609 -31.47 21.18 15.22
C ASP A 609 -30.97 20.51 13.94
N THR A 610 -29.80 19.87 14.04
CA THR A 610 -29.21 19.13 12.92
C THR A 610 -29.31 17.63 13.17
N GLU A 611 -30.50 17.08 12.97
CA GLU A 611 -30.69 15.63 13.03
C GLU A 611 -29.72 14.91 12.07
N PRO A 612 -29.10 13.79 12.49
CA PRO A 612 -28.20 12.97 11.66
C PRO A 612 -28.76 12.62 10.28
N ARG A 613 -30.08 12.43 10.17
CA ARG A 613 -30.76 12.14 8.89
C ARG A 613 -30.63 13.31 7.90
N THR A 614 -30.82 14.54 8.37
CA THR A 614 -30.72 15.76 7.56
C THR A 614 -29.28 16.01 7.12
N LEU A 615 -28.32 15.81 8.02
CA LEU A 615 -26.88 15.93 7.70
C LEU A 615 -26.41 14.85 6.74
N ARG A 616 -26.88 13.61 6.90
CA ARG A 616 -26.61 12.53 5.96
C ARG A 616 -27.16 12.86 4.57
N ALA A 617 -28.36 13.42 4.48
CA ALA A 617 -28.94 13.89 3.22
C ALA A 617 -28.17 15.07 2.61
N TYR A 618 -27.62 15.96 3.44
CA TYR A 618 -26.74 17.03 2.98
C TYR A 618 -25.42 16.47 2.41
N LEU A 619 -24.79 15.52 3.10
CA LEU A 619 -23.56 14.87 2.63
C LEU A 619 -23.79 14.05 1.36
N SER A 620 -24.90 13.32 1.26
CA SER A 620 -25.20 12.47 0.10
C SER A 620 -25.37 13.24 -1.21
N ARG A 621 -25.55 14.56 -1.15
CA ARG A 621 -25.55 15.42 -2.36
C ARG A 621 -24.15 15.73 -2.87
N GLN A 622 -23.11 15.52 -2.08
CA GLN A 622 -21.74 15.96 -2.36
C GLN A 622 -20.73 14.82 -2.34
N LEU A 623 -21.02 13.76 -1.57
CA LEU A 623 -20.16 12.62 -1.34
C LEU A 623 -20.79 11.34 -1.87
N PRO A 624 -19.96 10.44 -2.44
CA PRO A 624 -20.42 9.12 -2.83
C PRO A 624 -20.91 8.33 -1.60
N SER A 625 -21.80 7.37 -1.82
CA SER A 625 -22.48 6.65 -0.74
C SER A 625 -21.52 5.93 0.23
N TYR A 626 -20.37 5.46 -0.26
CA TYR A 626 -19.36 4.79 0.55
C TYR A 626 -18.61 5.74 1.51
N ALA A 627 -18.65 7.06 1.28
CA ALA A 627 -18.03 8.07 2.13
C ALA A 627 -19.01 8.68 3.15
N LEU A 628 -20.22 8.13 3.29
CA LEU A 628 -21.22 8.64 4.22
C LEU A 628 -21.06 8.00 5.62
N PRO A 629 -21.04 8.80 6.70
CA PRO A 629 -21.03 8.29 8.06
C PRO A 629 -22.22 7.37 8.36
N ALA A 630 -21.91 6.21 8.96
CA ALA A 630 -22.90 5.23 9.38
C ALA A 630 -23.43 5.53 10.78
N LEU A 631 -22.53 5.98 11.68
CA LEU A 631 -22.84 6.32 13.06
C LEU A 631 -22.62 7.81 13.29
N TRP A 632 -23.36 8.37 14.24
CA TRP A 632 -23.31 9.80 14.55
C TRP A 632 -23.21 10.02 16.05
N VAL A 633 -22.44 11.02 16.45
CA VAL A 633 -22.36 11.48 17.84
C VAL A 633 -22.42 13.00 17.87
N VAL A 634 -23.40 13.54 18.60
CA VAL A 634 -23.50 14.97 18.89
C VAL A 634 -22.78 15.22 20.20
N VAL A 635 -21.83 16.14 20.18
CA VAL A 635 -21.07 16.55 21.38
C VAL A 635 -21.14 18.07 21.54
N ASP A 636 -21.11 18.55 22.78
CA ASP A 636 -21.08 20.00 23.05
C ASP A 636 -19.75 20.62 22.57
N GLU A 637 -18.67 19.86 22.69
CA GLU A 637 -17.33 20.17 22.18
C GLU A 637 -16.61 18.88 21.76
N ILE A 638 -15.70 18.97 20.79
CA ILE A 638 -14.90 17.82 20.38
C ILE A 638 -13.96 17.43 21.54
N PRO A 639 -14.10 16.23 22.12
CA PRO A 639 -13.27 15.82 23.24
C PRO A 639 -11.82 15.68 22.80
N LEU A 640 -10.91 16.19 23.61
CA LEU A 640 -9.47 16.12 23.39
C LEU A 640 -8.83 15.28 24.49
N THR A 641 -7.84 14.48 24.08
CA THR A 641 -6.88 13.82 24.97
C THR A 641 -6.10 14.85 25.79
N ARG A 642 -5.41 14.41 26.85
CA ARG A 642 -4.52 15.27 27.67
C ARG A 642 -3.44 16.00 26.87
N ASN A 643 -3.11 15.50 25.67
CA ASN A 643 -2.12 16.09 24.76
C ASN A 643 -2.76 17.02 23.71
N GLY A 644 -4.04 17.36 23.83
CA GLY A 644 -4.74 18.29 22.93
C GLY A 644 -5.11 17.70 21.56
N LYS A 645 -4.95 16.38 21.35
CA LYS A 645 -5.44 15.68 20.14
C LYS A 645 -6.87 15.20 20.35
N VAL A 646 -7.66 15.04 19.28
CA VAL A 646 -9.01 14.45 19.35
C VAL A 646 -8.99 13.10 20.06
N ASP A 647 -9.89 12.92 21.02
CA ASP A 647 -10.11 11.66 21.71
C ASP A 647 -11.09 10.78 20.91
N GLU A 648 -10.56 10.03 19.95
CA GLU A 648 -11.36 9.18 19.07
C GLU A 648 -12.09 8.07 19.83
N GLN A 649 -11.51 7.56 20.93
CA GLN A 649 -12.13 6.49 21.73
C GLN A 649 -13.37 7.00 22.46
N ALA A 650 -13.29 8.20 23.05
CA ALA A 650 -14.43 8.86 23.67
C ALA A 650 -15.56 9.11 22.65
N LEU A 651 -15.21 9.51 21.43
CA LEU A 651 -16.18 9.71 20.35
C LEU A 651 -16.85 8.41 19.91
N ILE A 652 -16.07 7.35 19.69
CA ILE A 652 -16.58 6.04 19.24
C ILE A 652 -17.50 5.41 20.29
N ALA A 653 -17.14 5.49 21.58
CA ALA A 653 -17.94 4.90 22.66
C ALA A 653 -19.34 5.52 22.79
N ASN A 654 -19.51 6.77 22.38
CA ASN A 654 -20.78 7.50 22.47
C ASN A 654 -21.57 7.54 21.14
N ALA A 655 -21.03 6.94 20.08
CA ALA A 655 -21.68 6.88 18.78
C ALA A 655 -22.90 5.94 18.81
N ARG A 656 -23.99 6.37 18.19
CA ARG A 656 -25.24 5.59 18.07
C ARG A 656 -25.67 5.42 16.63
#